data_AF-A0A2K8YXQ1-F1
#
_entry.id   AF-A0A2K8YXQ1-F1
#
_cell.length_a   1.000
_cell.length_b   1.000
_cell.length_c   1.000
_cell.angle_alpha   90.00
_cell.angle_beta   90.00
_cell.angle_gamma   90.00
#
_symmetry.space_group_name_H-M   'P 1'
#
loop_
_entity.id
_entity.type
_entity.pdbx_description
1 polymer ?
#
loop_
_entity_poly.entity_id
_entity_poly.type
_entity_poly.pdbx_seq_one_letter_code
_entity_poly.pdbx_strand_id
1 'polypeptide(L)'
;MNNRYFLVHLVAFCLMAVSIRTSAQTANQVLKITYPESRAIFQRENDNTSTIYFSGSLYQPVDSVQARLQAEEAGQGTNTNWLTIQKNSLGGIFQGSLRGKGGWYRLEVQAFVNGVVVNSDVVRKVGIGEVFIITGQSNAQGFQGFGAVGATDDRVNCLTYDNSKLNSLNDPPVPTFQQIAATSLIGPRGQSAWCWGYLGDLLVKQYNVPVLFINTAWEGTTIQNWRESADGKTTKNLFAIGTPNEDFPKGMPYSNLVIALRYYCSLQGLRAVLWQQGEFDNFPLHSSRKDYSENMQYLVNKTRLDTDRYPAWVLARSSYFNGTVSEDIIQAQNDVINTYNNNVFAGPFLDNLMIPRFDNVHFGNRETNNPGDKGLNDLGQAWFNSMNAVFFSSSRPLPPLPQPTITVACATSSTNLTLGLPSLYKSYSWNSGQATQNITVSQPSTYRATLKDSHGNTYLSPALELQSPLQPATPTISLASQPGKVVANQQQVCADSSLSLVANTSANSTGLWSLSTTTTISKAITLNKGGNYSLQAINVYGCKSTQPATIALTVRPKVPVPSVEQIGAYSLQAVLPTPTGGQPDLFDWRRGAEVIPQNGAVVKVIVSANYSARTNSTYTLAGTSITCSSDYSVPKPFTFDRSNGGLSIYPNPSASGIVAIETIEDLKNADISVFTLSGQQLFTSQVPLLNTRQIIDVSGLAQGVYLIRVRSAGFDISRRVIINR
;
A
#
# COMPACT_ATOMS: atom_id res chain seq x y z
N MET A 1 9.62 9.04 -77.15
CA MET A 1 8.18 9.18 -76.81
C MET A 1 8.09 9.08 -75.29
N ASN A 2 8.51 10.11 -74.55
CA ASN A 2 7.73 11.29 -74.09
C ASN A 2 6.61 10.85 -73.13
N ASN A 3 6.56 11.18 -71.84
CA ASN A 3 7.19 12.19 -70.97
C ASN A 3 7.38 11.55 -69.56
N ARG A 4 8.50 11.61 -68.83
CA ARG A 4 9.29 12.73 -68.29
C ARG A 4 8.54 13.68 -67.34
N TYR A 5 8.92 13.55 -66.05
CA TYR A 5 9.15 14.59 -65.04
C TYR A 5 8.08 14.97 -63.98
N PHE A 6 8.56 14.90 -62.73
CA PHE A 6 8.35 15.81 -61.59
C PHE A 6 7.17 15.56 -60.62
N LEU A 7 7.44 14.81 -59.54
CA LEU A 7 7.58 15.28 -58.14
C LEU A 7 7.61 14.01 -57.24
N VAL A 8 8.76 13.50 -56.81
CA VAL A 8 9.44 13.87 -55.55
C VAL A 8 8.45 14.01 -54.39
N HIS A 9 8.12 12.90 -53.71
CA HIS A 9 7.89 12.71 -52.26
C HIS A 9 7.14 11.38 -52.02
N LEU A 10 7.54 10.62 -50.98
CA LEU A 10 7.19 9.20 -50.68
C LEU A 10 7.95 8.21 -51.58
N VAL A 11 8.84 7.33 -51.10
CA VAL A 11 8.83 6.51 -49.90
C VAL A 11 10.27 6.26 -49.47
N ALA A 12 10.73 6.93 -48.42
CA ALA A 12 11.95 6.62 -47.70
C ALA A 12 11.74 7.00 -46.23
N PHE A 13 10.99 6.19 -45.49
CA PHE A 13 10.81 6.36 -44.05
C PHE A 13 10.48 5.01 -43.38
N CYS A 14 11.50 4.15 -43.24
CA CYS A 14 11.48 3.04 -42.29
C CYS A 14 12.90 2.78 -41.78
N LEU A 15 13.43 3.68 -40.95
CA LEU A 15 14.57 3.42 -40.06
C LEU A 15 14.74 4.59 -39.07
N MET A 16 14.16 4.39 -37.88
CA MET A 16 14.49 4.99 -36.57
C MET A 16 13.19 5.15 -35.76
N ALA A 17 12.63 4.01 -35.33
CA ALA A 17 11.84 4.03 -34.10
C ALA A 17 12.84 4.06 -32.94
N VAL A 18 13.35 5.26 -32.64
CA VAL A 18 13.93 5.54 -31.33
C VAL A 18 12.83 5.24 -30.34
N SER A 19 13.03 4.21 -29.52
CA SER A 19 12.18 3.85 -28.40
C SER A 19 12.25 4.97 -27.36
N ILE A 20 11.46 6.03 -27.58
CA ILE A 20 11.09 6.95 -26.53
C ILE A 20 10.16 6.14 -25.63
N ARG A 21 10.71 5.59 -24.55
CA ARG A 21 9.88 5.22 -23.40
C ARG A 21 9.27 6.51 -22.89
N THR A 22 8.08 6.83 -23.39
CA THR A 22 7.20 7.76 -22.70
C THR A 22 6.86 7.09 -21.38
N SER A 23 7.60 7.42 -20.33
CA SER A 23 7.14 7.24 -18.96
C SER A 23 5.88 8.09 -18.83
N ALA A 24 4.73 7.47 -19.08
CA ALA A 24 3.49 7.94 -18.49
C ALA A 24 3.71 7.85 -16.97
N GLN A 25 4.15 8.95 -16.38
CA GLN A 25 4.11 9.14 -14.95
C GLN A 25 2.62 9.12 -14.60
N THR A 26 2.08 7.94 -14.30
CA THR A 26 0.77 7.81 -13.67
C THR A 26 0.91 8.46 -12.31
N ALA A 27 0.55 9.74 -12.21
CA ALA A 27 0.69 10.57 -11.02
C ALA A 27 -0.12 10.10 -9.79
N ASN A 28 -0.69 8.89 -9.82
CA ASN A 28 -1.61 8.34 -8.82
C ASN A 28 -1.31 6.88 -8.40
N GLN A 29 -0.15 6.31 -8.73
CA GLN A 29 0.18 4.96 -8.25
C GLN A 29 0.47 5.02 -6.74
N VAL A 30 -0.27 4.25 -5.93
CA VAL A 30 -0.10 4.18 -4.46
C VAL A 30 0.71 2.96 -4.06
N LEU A 31 0.52 1.83 -4.75
CA LEU A 31 1.26 0.60 -4.51
C LEU A 31 1.68 -0.06 -5.83
N LYS A 32 2.70 -0.91 -5.76
CA LYS A 32 3.13 -1.79 -6.86
C LYS A 32 3.71 -3.08 -6.32
N ILE A 33 3.28 -4.23 -6.84
CA ILE A 33 3.88 -5.53 -6.56
C ILE A 33 5.21 -5.63 -7.32
N THR A 34 6.27 -6.02 -6.63
CA THR A 34 7.63 -6.17 -7.19
C THR A 34 8.15 -7.61 -7.13
N TYR A 35 7.44 -8.49 -6.40
CA TYR A 35 7.70 -9.93 -6.34
C TYR A 35 6.40 -10.64 -5.96
N PRO A 36 6.05 -11.78 -6.58
CA PRO A 36 6.79 -12.45 -7.65
C PRO A 36 6.60 -11.80 -9.04
N GLU A 37 7.41 -12.26 -9.99
CA GLU A 37 7.20 -12.01 -11.42
C GLU A 37 6.05 -12.86 -11.97
N SER A 38 5.49 -12.46 -13.12
CA SER A 38 4.50 -13.26 -13.82
C SER A 38 5.09 -14.61 -14.26
N ARG A 39 4.25 -15.67 -14.25
CA ARG A 39 4.63 -17.07 -14.54
C ARG A 39 5.58 -17.72 -13.53
N ALA A 40 5.89 -17.07 -12.41
CA ALA A 40 6.59 -17.72 -11.31
C ALA A 40 5.76 -18.90 -10.76
N ILE A 41 6.42 -20.02 -10.48
CA ILE A 41 5.80 -21.24 -9.96
C ILE A 41 6.47 -21.61 -8.65
N PHE A 42 5.66 -21.76 -7.61
CA PHE A 42 6.10 -22.19 -6.29
C PHE A 42 5.77 -23.66 -6.09
N GLN A 43 6.78 -24.45 -5.72
CA GLN A 43 6.67 -25.87 -5.47
C GLN A 43 5.63 -26.14 -4.40
N ARG A 44 4.66 -27.00 -4.72
CA ARG A 44 3.69 -27.53 -3.78
C ARG A 44 4.27 -28.67 -2.95
N GLU A 45 3.78 -28.75 -1.72
CA GLU A 45 3.99 -29.86 -0.81
C GLU A 45 3.11 -31.07 -1.20
N ASN A 46 3.29 -32.21 -0.53
CA ASN A 46 2.50 -33.42 -0.79
C ASN A 46 1.00 -33.26 -0.43
N ASP A 47 0.66 -32.27 0.39
CA ASP A 47 -0.73 -31.90 0.71
C ASP A 47 -1.39 -31.02 -0.38
N ASN A 48 -0.71 -30.83 -1.52
CA ASN A 48 -1.15 -29.99 -2.63
C ASN A 48 -1.25 -28.50 -2.27
N THR A 49 -0.43 -28.00 -1.35
CA THR A 49 -0.39 -26.57 -0.99
C THR A 49 1.03 -25.98 -1.06
N SER A 50 1.14 -24.67 -1.16
CA SER A 50 2.40 -23.94 -1.00
C SER A 50 2.17 -22.54 -0.45
N THR A 51 3.25 -21.89 -0.05
CA THR A 51 3.26 -20.50 0.38
C THR A 51 3.85 -19.64 -0.74
N ILE A 52 3.05 -18.71 -1.25
CA ILE A 52 3.52 -17.63 -2.14
C ILE A 52 4.00 -16.49 -1.25
N TYR A 53 5.29 -16.21 -1.27
CA TYR A 53 5.84 -14.98 -0.71
C TYR A 53 5.75 -13.87 -1.74
N PHE A 54 5.37 -12.67 -1.30
CA PHE A 54 5.24 -11.51 -2.18
C PHE A 54 5.63 -10.23 -1.46
N SER A 55 6.04 -9.24 -2.23
CA SER A 55 6.40 -7.92 -1.74
C SER A 55 6.24 -6.87 -2.82
N GLY A 56 6.17 -5.62 -2.38
CA GLY A 56 5.99 -4.48 -3.27
C GLY A 56 6.27 -3.16 -2.60
N SER A 57 6.30 -2.10 -3.39
CA SER A 57 6.56 -0.74 -2.92
C SER A 57 5.26 0.03 -2.69
N LEU A 58 5.31 0.94 -1.70
CA LEU A 58 4.28 1.93 -1.42
C LEU A 58 4.83 3.33 -1.72
N TYR A 59 4.03 4.13 -2.40
CA TYR A 59 4.41 5.50 -2.81
C TYR A 59 3.67 6.57 -1.99
N GLN A 60 2.69 6.18 -1.19
CA GLN A 60 1.95 7.05 -0.27
C GLN A 60 1.67 6.31 1.05
N PRO A 61 1.55 7.01 2.19
CA PRO A 61 1.14 6.38 3.44
C PRO A 61 -0.26 5.75 3.33
N VAL A 62 -0.39 4.51 3.79
CA VAL A 62 -1.66 3.76 3.77
C VAL A 62 -1.92 3.09 5.12
N ASP A 63 -3.19 2.97 5.49
CA ASP A 63 -3.60 2.41 6.78
C ASP A 63 -3.40 0.90 6.82
N SER A 64 -3.64 0.23 5.69
CA SER A 64 -3.40 -1.20 5.56
C SER A 64 -3.25 -1.63 4.11
N VAL A 65 -2.60 -2.78 3.94
CA VAL A 65 -2.50 -3.51 2.68
C VAL A 65 -3.16 -4.87 2.87
N GLN A 66 -4.00 -5.26 1.92
CA GLN A 66 -4.61 -6.57 1.87
C GLN A 66 -4.20 -7.30 0.59
N ALA A 67 -4.16 -8.63 0.65
CA ALA A 67 -3.90 -9.46 -0.51
C ALA A 67 -4.82 -10.69 -0.55
N ARG A 68 -5.02 -11.23 -1.75
CA ARG A 68 -5.67 -12.53 -1.97
C ARG A 68 -5.15 -13.22 -3.22
N LEU A 69 -5.40 -14.53 -3.30
CA LEU A 69 -5.24 -15.34 -4.50
C LEU A 69 -6.60 -15.56 -5.14
N GLN A 70 -6.72 -15.23 -6.43
CA GLN A 70 -7.85 -15.64 -7.25
C GLN A 70 -7.39 -16.62 -8.31
N ALA A 71 -8.06 -17.76 -8.46
CA ALA A 71 -7.76 -18.67 -9.56
C ALA A 71 -7.93 -17.95 -10.90
N GLU A 72 -6.97 -18.13 -11.82
CA GLU A 72 -7.02 -17.57 -13.18
C GLU A 72 -8.17 -18.18 -13.98
N GLU A 73 -8.41 -19.48 -13.79
CA GLU A 73 -9.49 -20.23 -14.43
C GLU A 73 -10.20 -21.11 -13.40
N ALA A 74 -11.50 -21.32 -13.61
CA ALA A 74 -12.30 -22.16 -12.73
C ALA A 74 -11.73 -23.59 -12.67
N GLY A 75 -11.56 -24.11 -11.47
CA GLY A 75 -10.99 -25.44 -11.24
C GLY A 75 -9.46 -25.49 -11.18
N GLN A 76 -8.73 -24.40 -11.47
CA GLN A 76 -7.27 -24.35 -11.39
C GLN A 76 -6.78 -23.69 -10.10
N GLY A 77 -7.26 -24.16 -8.95
CA GLY A 77 -6.91 -23.63 -7.64
C GLY A 77 -8.12 -23.32 -6.76
N THR A 78 -7.90 -22.63 -5.65
CA THR A 78 -8.97 -22.21 -4.73
C THR A 78 -8.78 -20.75 -4.34
N ASN A 79 -9.82 -19.94 -4.56
CA ASN A 79 -9.81 -18.53 -4.18
C ASN A 79 -9.61 -18.38 -2.67
N THR A 80 -8.81 -17.39 -2.26
CA THR A 80 -8.68 -17.01 -0.85
C THR A 80 -9.49 -15.75 -0.57
N ASN A 81 -9.91 -15.59 0.68
CA ASN A 81 -10.45 -14.31 1.16
C ASN A 81 -9.34 -13.25 1.17
N TRP A 82 -9.74 -11.98 1.20
CA TRP A 82 -8.82 -10.88 1.48
C TRP A 82 -8.23 -11.05 2.89
N LEU A 83 -6.90 -11.04 2.96
CA LEU A 83 -6.14 -11.08 4.21
C LEU A 83 -5.42 -9.75 4.39
N THR A 84 -5.48 -9.17 5.59
CA THR A 84 -4.65 -8.01 5.95
C THR A 84 -3.21 -8.45 6.16
N ILE A 85 -2.32 -7.91 5.33
CA ILE A 85 -0.91 -8.26 5.26
C ILE A 85 -0.09 -7.33 6.14
N GLN A 86 -0.41 -6.04 6.11
CA GLN A 86 0.29 -5.01 6.87
C GLN A 86 -0.68 -3.93 7.31
N LYS A 87 -0.48 -3.38 8.51
CA LYS A 87 -1.20 -2.22 9.06
C LYS A 87 -0.21 -1.10 9.35
N ASN A 88 -0.69 0.14 9.30
CA ASN A 88 0.11 1.35 9.52
C ASN A 88 1.40 1.31 8.69
N SER A 89 1.27 1.06 7.38
CA SER A 89 2.39 0.67 6.53
C SER A 89 3.32 1.85 6.30
N LEU A 90 4.48 1.83 6.95
CA LEU A 90 5.59 2.77 6.80
C LEU A 90 6.82 2.06 6.24
N GLY A 91 7.77 2.83 5.72
CA GLY A 91 9.01 2.34 5.12
C GLY A 91 8.94 2.17 3.60
N GLY A 92 7.87 2.62 2.94
CA GLY A 92 7.75 2.56 1.48
C GLY A 92 7.58 1.15 0.92
N ILE A 93 7.26 0.16 1.75
CA ILE A 93 7.24 -1.24 1.34
C ILE A 93 6.15 -2.03 2.03
N PHE A 94 5.65 -3.06 1.33
CA PHE A 94 4.85 -4.12 1.91
C PHE A 94 5.46 -5.49 1.64
N GLN A 95 5.34 -6.39 2.61
CA GLN A 95 5.80 -7.78 2.51
C GLN A 95 4.75 -8.71 3.10
N GLY A 96 4.49 -9.83 2.44
CA GLY A 96 3.49 -10.77 2.87
C GLY A 96 3.70 -12.19 2.36
N SER A 97 2.81 -13.07 2.80
CA SER A 97 2.70 -14.41 2.26
C SER A 97 1.23 -14.86 2.24
N LEU A 98 0.88 -15.69 1.27
CA LEU A 98 -0.42 -16.34 1.16
C LEU A 98 -0.20 -17.84 0.95
N ARG A 99 -0.90 -18.68 1.72
CA ARG A 99 -0.94 -20.12 1.49
C ARG A 99 -2.10 -20.46 0.58
N GLY A 100 -1.85 -21.24 -0.47
CA GLY A 100 -2.85 -21.64 -1.46
C GLY A 100 -2.72 -23.11 -1.86
N LYS A 101 -3.75 -23.64 -2.52
CA LYS A 101 -3.73 -24.98 -3.15
C LYS A 101 -3.05 -24.94 -4.52
N GLY A 102 -2.63 -26.09 -5.04
CA GLY A 102 -2.13 -26.22 -6.41
C GLY A 102 -3.05 -25.57 -7.44
N GLY A 103 -2.51 -24.72 -8.32
CA GLY A 103 -3.30 -23.91 -9.25
C GLY A 103 -2.55 -22.73 -9.88
N TRP A 104 -3.24 -22.01 -10.75
CA TRP A 104 -2.78 -20.81 -11.44
C TRP A 104 -3.57 -19.62 -10.92
N TYR A 105 -2.90 -18.57 -10.45
CA TYR A 105 -3.55 -17.48 -9.72
C TYR A 105 -3.23 -16.08 -10.28
N ARG A 106 -4.18 -15.18 -10.10
CA ARG A 106 -3.95 -13.74 -9.97
C ARG A 106 -3.66 -13.46 -8.49
N LEU A 107 -2.47 -12.94 -8.20
CA LEU A 107 -2.18 -12.32 -6.92
C LEU A 107 -2.70 -10.89 -6.97
N GLU A 108 -3.71 -10.59 -6.15
CA GLU A 108 -4.29 -9.25 -6.05
C GLU A 108 -3.89 -8.61 -4.73
N VAL A 109 -3.45 -7.36 -4.79
CA VAL A 109 -3.09 -6.54 -3.63
C VAL A 109 -3.85 -5.23 -3.69
N GLN A 110 -4.39 -4.77 -2.57
CA GLN A 110 -5.08 -3.49 -2.46
C GLN A 110 -4.65 -2.73 -1.21
N ALA A 111 -4.58 -1.40 -1.31
CA ALA A 111 -4.25 -0.53 -0.19
C ALA A 111 -5.45 0.31 0.22
N PHE A 112 -5.53 0.60 1.53
CA PHE A 112 -6.63 1.32 2.14
C PHE A 112 -6.18 2.62 2.80
N VAL A 113 -7.02 3.65 2.68
CA VAL A 113 -6.96 4.88 3.48
C VAL A 113 -8.38 5.20 3.93
N ASN A 114 -8.58 5.45 5.23
CA ASN A 114 -9.86 5.67 5.89
C ASN A 114 -10.90 4.59 5.59
N GLY A 115 -10.46 3.32 5.50
CA GLY A 115 -11.34 2.19 5.19
C GLY A 115 -11.79 2.09 3.72
N VAL A 116 -11.29 2.96 2.83
CA VAL A 116 -11.60 2.94 1.40
C VAL A 116 -10.37 2.45 0.61
N VAL A 117 -10.60 1.60 -0.40
CA VAL A 117 -9.55 1.16 -1.33
C VAL A 117 -9.09 2.36 -2.17
N VAL A 118 -7.82 2.72 -2.06
CA VAL A 118 -7.24 3.85 -2.82
C VAL A 118 -6.49 3.40 -4.06
N ASN A 119 -6.04 2.14 -4.10
CA ASN A 119 -5.32 1.56 -5.23
C ASN A 119 -5.26 0.04 -5.10
N SER A 120 -5.07 -0.63 -6.23
CA SER A 120 -4.82 -2.06 -6.30
C SER A 120 -3.81 -2.37 -7.40
N ASP A 121 -3.08 -3.46 -7.24
CA ASP A 121 -2.19 -4.02 -8.24
C ASP A 121 -2.37 -5.54 -8.35
N VAL A 122 -2.03 -6.10 -9.51
CA VAL A 122 -2.27 -7.50 -9.83
C VAL A 122 -1.08 -8.09 -10.58
N VAL A 123 -0.55 -9.21 -10.07
CA VAL A 123 0.35 -10.08 -10.83
C VAL A 123 -0.44 -11.30 -11.28
N ARG A 124 -0.52 -11.48 -12.59
CA ARG A 124 -1.20 -12.61 -13.23
C ARG A 124 -0.27 -13.79 -13.40
N LYS A 125 -0.85 -14.98 -13.54
CA LYS A 125 -0.15 -16.23 -13.80
C LYS A 125 0.88 -16.59 -12.72
N VAL A 126 0.52 -16.47 -11.45
CA VAL A 126 1.35 -16.92 -10.31
C VAL A 126 0.93 -18.34 -9.93
N GLY A 127 1.85 -19.30 -10.02
CA GLY A 127 1.54 -20.71 -9.87
C GLY A 127 1.91 -21.32 -8.53
N ILE A 128 1.07 -22.25 -8.06
CA ILE A 128 1.46 -23.27 -7.08
C ILE A 128 1.43 -24.61 -7.80
N GLY A 129 2.56 -25.28 -7.95
CA GLY A 129 2.64 -26.46 -8.80
C GLY A 129 3.94 -27.24 -8.65
N GLU A 130 4.43 -27.82 -9.74
CA GLU A 130 5.63 -28.65 -9.74
C GLU A 130 6.82 -27.92 -10.35
N VAL A 131 7.98 -28.04 -9.72
CA VAL A 131 9.25 -27.44 -10.15
C VAL A 131 10.29 -28.55 -10.24
N PHE A 132 10.90 -28.69 -11.41
CA PHE A 132 11.91 -29.72 -11.67
C PHE A 132 13.20 -29.12 -12.18
N ILE A 133 14.33 -29.64 -11.70
CA ILE A 133 15.64 -29.38 -12.29
C ILE A 133 16.05 -30.59 -13.11
N ILE A 134 16.26 -30.41 -14.41
CA ILE A 134 16.78 -31.42 -15.33
C ILE A 134 18.29 -31.34 -15.35
N THR A 135 18.98 -32.47 -15.21
CA THR A 135 20.44 -32.52 -15.27
C THR A 135 20.94 -33.87 -15.79
N GLY A 136 22.23 -33.96 -16.13
CA GLY A 136 22.83 -35.11 -16.80
C GLY A 136 23.47 -34.69 -18.13
N GLN A 137 23.37 -35.53 -19.16
CA GLN A 137 24.07 -35.30 -20.44
C GLN A 137 23.15 -34.84 -21.59
N SER A 138 23.55 -35.12 -22.83
CA SER A 138 22.90 -34.69 -24.07
C SER A 138 21.41 -35.03 -24.15
N ASN A 139 21.00 -36.26 -23.79
CA ASN A 139 19.59 -36.64 -23.80
C ASN A 139 18.74 -35.98 -22.69
N ALA A 140 19.38 -35.35 -21.69
CA ALA A 140 18.70 -34.49 -20.72
C ALA A 140 18.69 -33.02 -21.19
N GLN A 141 19.79 -32.56 -21.78
CA GLN A 141 19.97 -31.20 -22.29
C GLN A 141 19.03 -30.91 -23.47
N GLY A 142 18.94 -31.86 -24.39
CA GLY A 142 18.23 -31.75 -25.65
C GLY A 142 18.90 -30.83 -26.66
N PHE A 143 18.43 -30.91 -27.90
CA PHE A 143 18.98 -30.19 -29.05
C PHE A 143 17.89 -29.62 -29.95
N GLN A 144 18.27 -28.65 -30.77
CA GLN A 144 17.46 -28.17 -31.89
C GLN A 144 17.55 -29.17 -33.06
N GLY A 145 16.51 -29.26 -33.89
CA GLY A 145 16.54 -30.08 -35.11
C GLY A 145 16.23 -31.56 -34.92
N PHE A 146 15.95 -32.01 -33.70
CA PHE A 146 15.55 -33.40 -33.39
C PHE A 146 14.02 -33.56 -33.24
N GLY A 147 13.24 -32.61 -33.77
CA GLY A 147 11.78 -32.65 -33.70
C GLY A 147 11.20 -32.44 -32.30
N ALA A 148 11.85 -31.61 -31.48
CA ALA A 148 11.35 -31.21 -30.15
C ALA A 148 9.92 -30.68 -30.21
N VAL A 149 9.10 -31.05 -29.23
CA VAL A 149 7.68 -30.67 -29.16
C VAL A 149 7.49 -29.70 -28.00
N GLY A 150 7.05 -28.48 -28.34
CA GLY A 150 6.66 -27.49 -27.34
C GLY A 150 5.44 -27.94 -26.55
N ALA A 151 5.23 -27.34 -25.38
CA ALA A 151 4.03 -27.58 -24.61
C ALA A 151 2.80 -26.98 -25.30
N THR A 152 1.68 -27.68 -25.24
CA THR A 152 0.38 -27.21 -25.70
C THR A 152 -0.38 -26.46 -24.61
N ASP A 153 -0.17 -26.83 -23.33
CA ASP A 153 -0.79 -26.17 -22.19
C ASP A 153 0.03 -24.93 -21.76
N ASP A 154 -0.64 -23.81 -21.50
CA ASP A 154 -0.03 -22.53 -21.08
C ASP A 154 0.72 -22.62 -19.74
N ARG A 155 0.39 -23.63 -18.94
CA ARG A 155 0.89 -23.83 -17.58
C ARG A 155 2.22 -24.57 -17.53
N VAL A 156 2.78 -25.00 -18.66
CA VAL A 156 4.12 -25.59 -18.76
C VAL A 156 5.14 -24.50 -19.09
N ASN A 157 6.03 -24.22 -18.15
CA ASN A 157 6.93 -23.07 -18.20
C ASN A 157 8.40 -23.47 -18.01
N CYS A 158 9.30 -22.61 -18.48
CA CYS A 158 10.74 -22.71 -18.23
C CYS A 158 11.34 -21.37 -17.80
N LEU A 159 12.51 -21.46 -17.18
CA LEU A 159 13.41 -20.33 -16.99
C LEU A 159 14.01 -19.87 -18.33
N THR A 160 14.19 -18.56 -18.54
CA THR A 160 14.69 -18.01 -19.82
C THR A 160 16.17 -17.57 -19.81
N TYR A 161 16.89 -17.80 -18.72
CA TYR A 161 18.30 -17.45 -18.60
C TYR A 161 19.19 -18.47 -19.34
N ASP A 162 20.20 -18.01 -20.07
CA ASP A 162 21.16 -18.89 -20.77
C ASP A 162 22.58 -18.68 -20.24
N ASN A 163 23.18 -19.74 -19.68
CA ASN A 163 24.56 -19.78 -19.22
C ASN A 163 25.46 -20.64 -20.12
N SER A 164 24.97 -21.06 -21.29
CA SER A 164 25.66 -21.99 -22.18
C SER A 164 27.00 -21.45 -22.70
N LYS A 165 27.05 -20.14 -22.96
CA LYS A 165 28.23 -19.43 -23.49
C LYS A 165 29.15 -18.89 -22.41
N LEU A 166 28.59 -18.26 -21.38
CA LEU A 166 29.36 -17.54 -20.36
C LEU A 166 29.96 -18.47 -19.31
N ASN A 167 29.34 -19.63 -19.04
CA ASN A 167 29.76 -20.57 -18.00
C ASN A 167 29.98 -19.86 -16.64
N SER A 168 29.14 -18.87 -16.35
CA SER A 168 29.27 -18.05 -15.15
C SER A 168 29.03 -18.88 -13.89
N LEU A 169 29.85 -18.64 -12.87
CA LEU A 169 29.71 -19.21 -11.52
C LEU A 169 29.01 -18.24 -10.56
N ASN A 170 28.64 -17.04 -11.03
CA ASN A 170 27.95 -16.04 -10.24
C ASN A 170 26.46 -16.38 -10.11
N ASP A 171 25.80 -15.72 -9.17
CA ASP A 171 24.34 -15.79 -9.08
C ASP A 171 23.71 -15.34 -10.42
N PRO A 172 22.70 -16.08 -10.90
CA PRO A 172 21.98 -15.71 -12.10
C PRO A 172 21.26 -14.36 -11.93
N PRO A 173 20.87 -13.72 -13.06
CA PRO A 173 19.95 -12.60 -13.00
C PRO A 173 18.61 -13.01 -12.37
N VAL A 174 17.80 -12.01 -12.00
CA VAL A 174 16.45 -12.23 -11.48
C VAL A 174 15.68 -13.17 -12.41
N PRO A 175 15.03 -14.23 -11.90
CA PRO A 175 14.37 -15.22 -12.74
C PRO A 175 13.27 -14.60 -13.60
N THR A 176 13.31 -14.91 -14.89
CA THR A 176 12.23 -14.64 -15.85
C THR A 176 11.75 -15.95 -16.43
N PHE A 177 10.43 -16.03 -16.71
CA PHE A 177 9.75 -17.27 -17.06
C PHE A 177 8.96 -17.12 -18.36
N GLN A 178 8.88 -18.20 -19.13
CA GLN A 178 8.06 -18.27 -20.34
C GLN A 178 7.42 -19.65 -20.48
N GLN A 179 6.35 -19.75 -21.27
CA GLN A 179 5.82 -21.04 -21.70
C GLN A 179 6.85 -21.77 -22.58
N ILE A 180 6.96 -23.09 -22.45
CA ILE A 180 7.88 -23.89 -23.29
C ILE A 180 7.32 -24.01 -24.71
N ALA A 181 7.97 -23.34 -25.67
CA ALA A 181 7.83 -23.61 -27.10
C ALA A 181 8.88 -24.63 -27.56
N ALA A 182 8.68 -25.26 -28.72
CA ALA A 182 9.60 -26.28 -29.25
C ALA A 182 11.07 -25.83 -29.28
N THR A 183 11.30 -24.57 -29.65
CA THR A 183 12.63 -23.95 -29.76
C THR A 183 13.09 -23.25 -28.48
N SER A 184 12.31 -23.26 -27.39
CA SER A 184 12.67 -22.58 -26.15
C SER A 184 13.97 -23.13 -25.57
N LEU A 185 14.89 -22.23 -25.23
CA LEU A 185 16.02 -22.56 -24.36
C LEU A 185 15.48 -22.70 -22.93
N ILE A 186 15.63 -23.88 -22.33
CA ILE A 186 15.27 -24.14 -20.94
C ILE A 186 16.48 -23.80 -20.10
N GLY A 187 16.46 -22.67 -19.42
CA GLY A 187 17.63 -22.17 -18.71
C GLY A 187 18.11 -23.07 -17.58
N PRO A 188 19.42 -23.08 -17.24
CA PRO A 188 20.48 -22.32 -17.90
C PRO A 188 21.14 -22.93 -19.14
N ARG A 189 20.87 -24.20 -19.51
CA ARG A 189 21.62 -24.88 -20.59
C ARG A 189 20.80 -25.74 -21.55
N GLY A 190 19.51 -25.97 -21.31
CA GLY A 190 18.67 -26.75 -22.23
C GLY A 190 18.55 -26.05 -23.59
N GLN A 191 18.76 -26.77 -24.68
CA GLN A 191 18.84 -26.16 -26.01
C GLN A 191 17.52 -26.19 -26.79
N SER A 192 16.50 -26.88 -26.30
CA SER A 192 15.13 -26.92 -26.87
C SER A 192 14.13 -27.41 -25.82
N ALA A 193 12.85 -27.51 -26.18
CA ALA A 193 11.84 -28.18 -25.35
C ALA A 193 12.16 -29.66 -25.10
N TRP A 194 12.92 -30.30 -26.01
CA TRP A 194 13.19 -31.73 -26.02
C TRP A 194 11.90 -32.56 -25.79
N CYS A 195 11.90 -33.44 -24.80
CA CYS A 195 10.70 -34.14 -24.31
C CYS A 195 9.96 -33.39 -23.18
N TRP A 196 10.57 -32.35 -22.61
CA TRP A 196 10.12 -31.70 -21.38
C TRP A 196 8.81 -30.94 -21.56
N GLY A 197 8.57 -30.37 -22.74
CA GLY A 197 7.28 -29.78 -23.10
C GLY A 197 6.14 -30.81 -23.05
N TYR A 198 6.34 -31.95 -23.70
CA TYR A 198 5.37 -33.05 -23.72
C TYR A 198 5.17 -33.69 -22.32
N LEU A 199 6.25 -33.90 -21.56
CA LEU A 199 6.15 -34.35 -20.16
C LEU A 199 5.32 -33.35 -19.33
N GLY A 200 5.58 -32.05 -19.50
CA GLY A 200 4.84 -30.99 -18.84
C GLY A 200 3.34 -31.07 -19.11
N ASP A 201 2.93 -31.24 -20.37
CA ASP A 201 1.52 -31.38 -20.74
C ASP A 201 0.87 -32.59 -20.05
N LEU A 202 1.55 -33.72 -19.97
CA LEU A 202 1.05 -34.91 -19.27
C LEU A 202 0.89 -34.67 -17.76
N LEU A 203 1.86 -34.01 -17.12
CA LEU A 203 1.81 -33.67 -15.71
C LEU A 203 0.70 -32.66 -15.40
N VAL A 204 0.56 -31.63 -16.22
CA VAL A 204 -0.51 -30.63 -16.10
C VAL A 204 -1.88 -31.30 -16.26
N LYS A 205 -2.04 -32.19 -17.25
CA LYS A 205 -3.27 -32.94 -17.46
C LYS A 205 -3.63 -33.85 -16.27
N GLN A 206 -2.63 -34.50 -15.67
CA GLN A 206 -2.84 -35.43 -14.56
C GLN A 206 -3.13 -34.72 -13.24
N TYR A 207 -2.36 -33.67 -12.93
CA TYR A 207 -2.35 -33.05 -11.60
C TYR A 207 -3.06 -31.69 -11.56
N ASN A 208 -3.42 -31.14 -12.72
CA ASN A 208 -4.11 -29.86 -12.86
C ASN A 208 -3.40 -28.70 -12.13
N VAL A 209 -2.07 -28.73 -12.16
CA VAL A 209 -1.19 -27.70 -11.60
C VAL A 209 -0.17 -27.28 -12.63
N PRO A 210 0.34 -26.04 -12.57
CA PRO A 210 1.42 -25.59 -13.45
C PRO A 210 2.74 -26.30 -13.18
N VAL A 211 3.61 -26.33 -14.19
CA VAL A 211 4.91 -27.01 -14.15
C VAL A 211 6.02 -26.06 -14.60
N LEU A 212 7.12 -26.02 -13.84
CA LEU A 212 8.34 -25.28 -14.17
C LEU A 212 9.51 -26.23 -14.38
N PHE A 213 10.19 -26.12 -15.52
CA PHE A 213 11.44 -26.81 -15.81
C PHE A 213 12.64 -25.86 -15.82
N ILE A 214 13.73 -26.32 -15.22
CA ILE A 214 15.04 -25.67 -15.19
C ILE A 214 16.05 -26.72 -15.67
N ASN A 215 16.88 -26.44 -16.68
CA ASN A 215 17.76 -27.45 -17.28
C ASN A 215 19.24 -27.06 -17.16
N THR A 216 19.97 -27.83 -16.36
CA THR A 216 21.40 -27.69 -16.07
C THR A 216 22.25 -28.77 -16.75
N ALA A 217 21.65 -29.61 -17.60
CA ALA A 217 22.35 -30.70 -18.26
C ALA A 217 23.40 -30.22 -19.26
N TRP A 218 24.39 -31.07 -19.50
CA TRP A 218 25.54 -30.75 -20.35
C TRP A 218 25.96 -31.96 -21.18
N GLU A 219 25.81 -31.85 -22.51
CA GLU A 219 26.29 -32.86 -23.46
C GLU A 219 27.77 -33.25 -23.28
N GLY A 220 28.13 -34.43 -23.77
CA GLY A 220 29.55 -34.85 -23.74
C GLY A 220 30.09 -35.23 -22.36
N THR A 221 29.25 -35.29 -21.32
CA THR A 221 29.70 -35.52 -19.94
C THR A 221 29.55 -36.97 -19.47
N THR A 222 30.54 -37.44 -18.70
CA THR A 222 30.52 -38.71 -17.95
C THR A 222 30.26 -38.45 -16.47
N ILE A 223 29.92 -39.49 -15.69
CA ILE A 223 29.72 -39.35 -14.23
C ILE A 223 30.97 -38.81 -13.52
N GLN A 224 32.17 -39.13 -14.03
CA GLN A 224 33.43 -38.62 -13.50
C GLN A 224 33.56 -37.11 -13.68
N ASN A 225 33.10 -36.55 -14.81
CA ASN A 225 33.12 -35.10 -15.01
C ASN A 225 32.28 -34.39 -13.95
N TRP A 226 31.10 -34.93 -13.64
CA TRP A 226 30.25 -34.40 -12.58
C TRP A 226 30.92 -34.51 -11.21
N ARG A 227 31.57 -35.64 -10.89
CA ARG A 227 32.29 -35.82 -9.63
C ARG A 227 33.42 -34.80 -9.46
N GLU A 228 34.31 -34.71 -10.43
CA GLU A 228 35.51 -33.86 -10.35
C GLU A 228 35.12 -32.38 -10.28
N SER A 229 34.14 -31.98 -11.08
CA SER A 229 33.63 -30.61 -11.05
C SER A 229 32.90 -30.26 -9.75
N ALA A 230 32.27 -31.23 -9.09
CA ALA A 230 31.69 -31.05 -7.75
C ALA A 230 32.74 -30.82 -6.65
N ASP A 231 33.97 -31.28 -6.89
CA ASP A 231 35.15 -30.97 -6.06
C ASP A 231 35.84 -29.66 -6.48
N GLY A 232 35.25 -28.90 -7.42
CA GLY A 232 35.80 -27.66 -7.94
C GLY A 232 37.00 -27.83 -8.88
N LYS A 233 37.24 -29.06 -9.36
CA LYS A 233 38.34 -29.36 -10.29
C LYS A 233 37.94 -29.03 -11.73
N THR A 234 38.96 -28.83 -12.56
CA THR A 234 38.80 -28.89 -14.02
C THR A 234 38.73 -30.36 -14.42
N THR A 235 37.84 -30.69 -15.34
CA THR A 235 37.61 -32.06 -15.81
C THR A 235 37.65 -32.10 -17.34
N LYS A 236 37.98 -33.25 -17.91
CA LYS A 236 38.26 -33.37 -19.34
C LYS A 236 37.04 -33.77 -20.15
N ASN A 237 36.88 -33.14 -21.31
CA ASN A 237 35.95 -33.53 -22.35
C ASN A 237 36.54 -34.69 -23.16
N LEU A 238 35.95 -35.87 -22.99
CA LEU A 238 36.36 -37.11 -23.64
C LEU A 238 36.45 -36.99 -25.17
N PHE A 239 35.63 -36.12 -25.78
CA PHE A 239 35.56 -35.94 -27.24
C PHE A 239 36.51 -34.86 -27.77
N ALA A 240 37.25 -34.18 -26.90
CA ALA A 240 38.15 -33.10 -27.26
C ALA A 240 39.59 -33.32 -26.74
N ILE A 241 39.91 -34.53 -26.26
CA ILE A 241 41.23 -34.87 -25.72
C ILE A 241 42.34 -34.57 -26.74
N GLY A 242 43.38 -33.87 -26.28
CA GLY A 242 44.50 -33.46 -27.13
C GLY A 242 44.21 -32.24 -28.01
N THR A 243 43.03 -31.61 -27.88
CA THR A 243 42.71 -30.33 -28.52
C THR A 243 42.77 -29.19 -27.49
N PRO A 244 42.85 -27.91 -27.92
CA PRO A 244 42.75 -26.77 -27.00
C PRO A 244 41.45 -26.71 -26.17
N ASN A 245 40.43 -27.48 -26.53
CA ASN A 245 39.14 -27.56 -25.85
C ASN A 245 39.00 -28.86 -25.01
N GLU A 246 40.11 -29.51 -24.67
CA GLU A 246 40.08 -30.76 -23.90
C GLU A 246 39.53 -30.59 -22.47
N ASP A 247 39.58 -29.38 -21.93
CA ASP A 247 39.11 -29.09 -20.58
C ASP A 247 37.71 -28.43 -20.60
N PHE A 248 36.80 -28.95 -19.78
CA PHE A 248 35.60 -28.23 -19.41
C PHE A 248 35.96 -27.02 -18.55
N PRO A 249 35.15 -25.94 -18.58
CA PRO A 249 35.34 -24.81 -17.67
C PRO A 249 35.40 -25.26 -16.20
N LYS A 250 36.27 -24.62 -15.42
CA LYS A 250 36.48 -25.00 -14.01
C LYS A 250 35.16 -25.04 -13.22
N GLY A 251 34.92 -26.13 -12.50
CA GLY A 251 33.71 -26.34 -11.70
C GLY A 251 32.47 -26.74 -12.50
N MET A 252 32.57 -26.82 -13.83
CA MET A 252 31.51 -27.34 -14.69
C MET A 252 31.73 -28.84 -14.98
N PRO A 253 30.66 -29.64 -15.13
CA PRO A 253 29.25 -29.23 -15.23
C PRO A 253 28.51 -29.00 -13.90
N TYR A 254 29.02 -29.48 -12.76
CA TYR A 254 28.29 -29.46 -11.47
C TYR A 254 27.81 -28.07 -11.02
N SER A 255 28.57 -27.02 -11.32
CA SER A 255 28.25 -25.67 -10.85
C SER A 255 26.87 -25.18 -11.29
N ASN A 256 26.39 -25.53 -12.50
CA ASN A 256 25.04 -25.13 -12.91
C ASN A 256 23.96 -25.77 -12.03
N LEU A 257 24.15 -27.03 -11.64
CA LEU A 257 23.21 -27.74 -10.76
C LEU A 257 23.19 -27.11 -9.36
N VAL A 258 24.36 -26.93 -8.73
CA VAL A 258 24.39 -26.36 -7.37
C VAL A 258 23.94 -24.90 -7.33
N ILE A 259 24.21 -24.11 -8.39
CA ILE A 259 23.68 -22.74 -8.52
C ILE A 259 22.15 -22.78 -8.65
N ALA A 260 21.58 -23.67 -9.47
CA ALA A 260 20.14 -23.80 -9.60
C ALA A 260 19.47 -24.22 -8.28
N LEU A 261 20.10 -25.12 -7.51
CA LEU A 261 19.63 -25.54 -6.19
C LEU A 261 19.72 -24.41 -5.15
N ARG A 262 20.81 -23.65 -5.15
CA ARG A 262 21.01 -22.53 -4.22
C ARG A 262 20.14 -21.33 -4.54
N TYR A 263 19.89 -21.06 -5.83
CA TYR A 263 19.20 -19.86 -6.29
C TYR A 263 17.73 -20.15 -6.58
N TYR A 264 17.41 -20.92 -7.62
CA TYR A 264 16.03 -21.13 -8.05
C TYR A 264 15.23 -21.98 -7.06
N CYS A 265 15.78 -23.08 -6.55
CA CYS A 265 15.08 -23.88 -5.53
C CYS A 265 14.89 -23.11 -4.21
N SER A 266 15.66 -22.07 -3.93
CA SER A 266 15.40 -21.19 -2.78
C SER A 266 14.21 -20.26 -3.02
N LEU A 267 13.99 -19.79 -4.25
CA LEU A 267 12.92 -18.85 -4.57
C LEU A 267 11.60 -19.55 -4.94
N GLN A 268 11.69 -20.63 -5.71
CA GLN A 268 10.57 -21.39 -6.24
C GLN A 268 10.30 -22.68 -5.45
N GLY A 269 11.25 -23.20 -4.68
CA GLY A 269 11.18 -24.59 -4.20
C GLY A 269 11.50 -25.62 -5.29
N LEU A 270 11.39 -26.91 -4.97
CA LEU A 270 11.75 -28.01 -5.89
C LEU A 270 11.05 -29.32 -5.55
N ARG A 271 10.46 -29.99 -6.55
CA ARG A 271 9.96 -31.36 -6.44
C ARG A 271 11.11 -32.35 -6.46
N ALA A 272 11.90 -32.34 -7.53
CA ALA A 272 13.02 -33.25 -7.71
C ALA A 272 14.02 -32.77 -8.77
N VAL A 273 15.23 -33.31 -8.69
CA VAL A 273 16.23 -33.31 -9.76
C VAL A 273 15.97 -34.53 -10.66
N LEU A 274 15.80 -34.31 -11.97
CA LEU A 274 15.64 -35.35 -12.99
C LEU A 274 17.00 -35.60 -13.63
N TRP A 275 17.56 -36.79 -13.42
CA TRP A 275 18.87 -37.19 -13.91
C TRP A 275 18.75 -38.13 -15.11
N GLN A 276 19.40 -37.78 -16.22
CA GLN A 276 19.59 -38.70 -17.35
C GLN A 276 21.01 -38.60 -17.91
N GLN A 277 21.80 -39.61 -17.62
CA GLN A 277 23.19 -39.78 -18.02
C GLN A 277 23.59 -41.24 -17.82
N GLY A 278 24.53 -41.72 -18.64
CA GLY A 278 25.15 -43.03 -18.51
C GLY A 278 25.64 -43.58 -19.84
N GLU A 279 25.22 -42.98 -20.95
CA GLU A 279 25.55 -43.44 -22.30
C GLU A 279 27.07 -43.45 -22.57
N PHE A 280 27.79 -42.41 -22.12
CA PHE A 280 29.24 -42.34 -22.30
C PHE A 280 30.04 -43.15 -21.28
N ASP A 281 29.45 -43.43 -20.12
CA ASP A 281 29.99 -44.37 -19.14
C ASP A 281 29.87 -45.81 -19.63
N ASN A 282 28.84 -46.14 -20.41
CA ASN A 282 28.79 -47.40 -21.17
C ASN A 282 29.86 -47.42 -22.27
N PHE A 283 29.76 -46.52 -23.25
CA PHE A 283 30.69 -46.47 -24.39
C PHE A 283 31.04 -45.03 -24.75
N PRO A 284 32.33 -44.68 -24.90
CA PRO A 284 33.47 -45.60 -25.01
C PRO A 284 34.19 -45.89 -23.68
N LEU A 285 33.71 -45.37 -22.53
CA LEU A 285 34.49 -45.42 -21.29
C LEU A 285 34.50 -46.79 -20.62
N HIS A 286 33.41 -47.56 -20.72
CA HIS A 286 33.23 -48.84 -20.03
C HIS A 286 33.44 -48.77 -18.52
N SER A 287 32.87 -47.73 -17.87
CA SER A 287 32.91 -47.53 -16.43
C SER A 287 32.36 -48.76 -15.69
N SER A 288 33.01 -49.13 -14.59
CA SER A 288 32.52 -50.24 -13.77
C SER A 288 31.23 -49.86 -13.02
N ARG A 289 30.42 -50.86 -12.67
CA ARG A 289 29.23 -50.68 -11.81
C ARG A 289 29.58 -49.91 -10.52
N LYS A 290 30.72 -50.26 -9.91
CA LYS A 290 31.19 -49.64 -8.66
C LYS A 290 31.51 -48.16 -8.88
N ASP A 291 32.34 -47.83 -9.87
CA ASP A 291 32.77 -46.44 -10.09
C ASP A 291 31.58 -45.53 -10.43
N TYR A 292 30.64 -46.01 -11.23
CA TYR A 292 29.43 -45.25 -11.55
C TYR A 292 28.55 -45.03 -10.31
N SER A 293 28.25 -46.09 -9.56
CA SER A 293 27.36 -46.01 -8.38
C SER A 293 27.94 -45.14 -7.27
N GLU A 294 29.25 -45.24 -6.99
CA GLU A 294 29.92 -44.43 -5.98
C GLU A 294 29.96 -42.95 -6.36
N ASN A 295 30.23 -42.63 -7.63
CA ASN A 295 30.22 -41.25 -8.11
C ASN A 295 28.81 -40.67 -8.14
N MET A 296 27.82 -41.43 -8.56
CA MET A 296 26.43 -40.96 -8.58
C MET A 296 25.89 -40.74 -7.15
N GLN A 297 26.13 -41.66 -6.22
CA GLN A 297 25.76 -41.47 -4.82
C GLN A 297 26.51 -40.28 -4.20
N TYR A 298 27.77 -40.06 -4.57
CA TYR A 298 28.50 -38.89 -4.14
C TYR A 298 27.82 -37.60 -4.59
N LEU A 299 27.39 -37.48 -5.85
CA LEU A 299 26.71 -36.28 -6.34
C LEU A 299 25.42 -35.99 -5.56
N VAL A 300 24.62 -37.02 -5.32
CA VAL A 300 23.40 -36.91 -4.50
C VAL A 300 23.77 -36.37 -3.10
N ASN A 301 24.78 -36.94 -2.45
CA ASN A 301 25.23 -36.49 -1.13
C ASN A 301 25.84 -35.08 -1.17
N LYS A 302 26.56 -34.75 -2.24
CA LYS A 302 27.26 -33.48 -2.41
C LYS A 302 26.28 -32.33 -2.60
N THR A 303 25.19 -32.53 -3.36
CA THR A 303 24.12 -31.52 -3.45
C THR A 303 23.45 -31.24 -2.11
N ARG A 304 23.32 -32.27 -1.26
CA ARG A 304 22.77 -32.11 0.09
C ARG A 304 23.70 -31.35 1.00
N LEU A 305 24.99 -31.71 1.00
CA LEU A 305 26.02 -31.04 1.77
C LEU A 305 26.17 -29.56 1.35
N ASP A 306 26.15 -29.30 0.06
CA ASP A 306 26.36 -27.95 -0.48
C ASP A 306 25.17 -27.02 -0.27
N THR A 307 23.99 -27.56 0.02
CA THR A 307 22.78 -26.77 0.22
C THR A 307 22.22 -26.84 1.64
N ASP A 308 22.64 -27.81 2.44
CA ASP A 308 21.98 -28.19 3.70
C ASP A 308 20.48 -28.42 3.52
N ARG A 309 20.13 -29.01 2.37
CA ARG A 309 18.76 -29.38 1.98
C ARG A 309 18.77 -30.80 1.45
N TYR A 310 17.58 -31.39 1.36
CA TYR A 310 17.44 -32.81 1.01
C TYR A 310 16.64 -33.01 -0.29
N PRO A 311 17.14 -32.53 -1.45
CA PRO A 311 16.39 -32.63 -2.70
C PRO A 311 16.10 -34.09 -3.06
N ALA A 312 14.90 -34.34 -3.58
CA ALA A 312 14.59 -35.62 -4.20
C ALA A 312 15.28 -35.73 -5.56
N TRP A 313 15.59 -36.95 -5.98
CA TRP A 313 16.17 -37.25 -7.28
C TRP A 313 15.34 -38.33 -8.00
N VAL A 314 15.23 -38.22 -9.32
CA VAL A 314 14.65 -39.27 -10.17
C VAL A 314 15.70 -39.66 -11.21
N LEU A 315 16.19 -40.89 -11.13
CA LEU A 315 17.30 -41.38 -11.95
C LEU A 315 16.77 -42.22 -13.10
N ALA A 316 16.88 -41.71 -14.33
CA ALA A 316 16.66 -42.54 -15.50
C ALA A 316 17.70 -43.67 -15.53
N ARG A 317 17.24 -44.86 -15.93
CA ARG A 317 18.09 -46.01 -16.18
C ARG A 317 18.45 -46.00 -17.67
N SER A 318 19.61 -45.43 -17.99
CA SER A 318 20.06 -45.14 -19.35
C SER A 318 21.53 -45.49 -19.52
N SER A 319 21.85 -46.26 -20.55
CA SER A 319 23.21 -46.65 -20.93
C SER A 319 23.40 -46.74 -22.46
N TYR A 320 22.32 -46.75 -23.24
CA TYR A 320 22.38 -46.99 -24.68
C TYR A 320 23.30 -46.03 -25.43
N PHE A 321 24.27 -46.55 -26.18
CA PHE A 321 25.10 -45.79 -27.09
C PHE A 321 25.49 -46.63 -28.32
N ASN A 322 25.19 -46.15 -29.53
CA ASN A 322 25.63 -46.76 -30.79
C ASN A 322 25.38 -48.29 -30.89
N GLY A 323 24.17 -48.73 -30.50
CA GLY A 323 23.76 -50.13 -30.56
C GLY A 323 24.23 -50.99 -29.39
N THR A 324 24.95 -50.42 -28.42
CA THR A 324 25.38 -51.13 -27.20
C THR A 324 24.63 -50.62 -25.97
N VAL A 325 24.55 -51.47 -24.96
CA VAL A 325 23.99 -51.19 -23.62
C VAL A 325 24.93 -51.79 -22.57
N SER A 326 24.86 -51.31 -21.33
CA SER A 326 25.65 -51.83 -20.22
C SER A 326 24.79 -52.20 -19.02
N GLU A 327 24.78 -53.49 -18.69
CA GLU A 327 24.16 -53.97 -17.45
C GLU A 327 24.84 -53.34 -16.22
N ASP A 328 26.16 -53.16 -16.24
CA ASP A 328 26.90 -52.56 -15.12
C ASP A 328 26.41 -51.14 -14.81
N ILE A 329 26.17 -50.30 -15.83
CA ILE A 329 25.66 -48.94 -15.65
C ILE A 329 24.21 -48.96 -15.15
N ILE A 330 23.36 -49.81 -15.74
CA ILE A 330 21.96 -49.93 -15.30
C ILE A 330 21.87 -50.41 -13.86
N GLN A 331 22.67 -51.40 -13.46
CA GLN A 331 22.69 -51.88 -12.08
C GLN A 331 23.28 -50.84 -11.12
N ALA A 332 24.30 -50.07 -11.54
CA ALA A 332 24.84 -48.98 -10.74
C ALA A 332 23.79 -47.90 -10.44
N GLN A 333 22.98 -47.53 -11.44
CA GLN A 333 21.85 -46.62 -11.27
C GLN A 333 20.82 -47.19 -10.28
N ASN A 334 20.49 -48.49 -10.40
CA ASN A 334 19.60 -49.17 -9.47
C ASN A 334 20.16 -49.23 -8.04
N ASP A 335 21.47 -49.40 -7.85
CA ASP A 335 22.10 -49.41 -6.51
C ASP A 335 21.87 -48.09 -5.76
N VAL A 336 22.04 -46.96 -6.46
CA VAL A 336 21.79 -45.62 -5.89
C VAL A 336 20.31 -45.43 -5.57
N ILE A 337 19.43 -45.89 -6.47
CA ILE A 337 17.97 -45.85 -6.26
C ILE A 337 17.56 -46.67 -5.04
N ASN A 338 18.14 -47.85 -4.86
CA ASN A 338 17.80 -48.78 -3.78
C ASN A 338 18.54 -48.49 -2.47
N THR A 339 19.35 -47.42 -2.42
CA THR A 339 19.98 -46.99 -1.16
C THR A 339 18.92 -46.58 -0.16
N TYR A 340 19.00 -47.14 1.05
CA TYR A 340 17.99 -46.95 2.09
C TYR A 340 17.84 -45.47 2.48
N ASN A 341 16.59 -45.01 2.60
CA ASN A 341 16.23 -43.64 2.99
C ASN A 341 16.98 -42.56 2.19
N ASN A 342 17.17 -42.79 0.89
CA ASN A 342 17.98 -41.91 0.05
C ASN A 342 17.16 -40.87 -0.73
N ASN A 343 15.82 -40.81 -0.63
CA ASN A 343 14.97 -39.88 -1.41
C ASN A 343 15.35 -39.80 -2.91
N VAL A 344 15.77 -40.94 -3.44
CA VAL A 344 16.10 -41.17 -4.85
C VAL A 344 15.07 -42.17 -5.37
N PHE A 345 14.50 -41.87 -6.53
CA PHE A 345 13.42 -42.64 -7.14
C PHE A 345 13.83 -43.16 -8.51
N ALA A 346 13.29 -44.31 -8.88
CA ALA A 346 13.49 -44.88 -10.19
C ALA A 346 12.82 -44.01 -11.26
N GLY A 347 13.64 -43.49 -12.18
CA GLY A 347 13.19 -42.93 -13.45
C GLY A 347 12.95 -44.02 -14.51
N PRO A 348 12.69 -43.59 -15.75
CA PRO A 348 12.37 -44.52 -16.84
C PRO A 348 13.56 -45.41 -17.17
N PHE A 349 13.29 -46.64 -17.60
CA PHE A 349 14.28 -47.46 -18.30
C PHE A 349 14.27 -47.09 -19.77
N LEU A 350 15.42 -46.65 -20.29
CA LEU A 350 15.50 -45.98 -21.58
C LEU A 350 16.18 -46.81 -22.67
N ASP A 351 16.94 -47.84 -22.32
CA ASP A 351 17.77 -48.60 -23.27
C ASP A 351 16.98 -49.33 -24.36
N ASN A 352 15.73 -49.67 -24.08
CA ASN A 352 14.83 -50.33 -25.02
C ASN A 352 13.93 -49.36 -25.80
N LEU A 353 14.02 -48.06 -25.52
CA LEU A 353 13.14 -47.06 -26.10
C LEU A 353 13.72 -46.56 -27.43
N MET A 354 12.88 -46.33 -28.44
CA MET A 354 13.27 -45.74 -29.74
C MET A 354 14.54 -46.36 -30.36
N ILE A 355 14.51 -47.65 -30.70
CA ILE A 355 15.60 -48.33 -31.39
C ILE A 355 15.23 -48.54 -32.87
N PRO A 356 16.03 -48.03 -33.83
CA PRO A 356 17.26 -47.25 -33.66
C PRO A 356 17.01 -45.80 -33.25
N ARG A 357 17.95 -45.23 -32.49
CA ARG A 357 18.00 -43.81 -32.10
C ARG A 357 18.09 -42.88 -33.32
N PHE A 358 17.79 -41.59 -33.12
CA PHE A 358 17.79 -40.60 -34.20
C PHE A 358 19.14 -40.53 -34.94
N ASP A 359 20.24 -40.52 -34.19
CA ASP A 359 21.62 -40.47 -34.66
C ASP A 359 22.50 -41.56 -34.02
N ASN A 360 21.89 -42.72 -33.75
CA ASN A 360 22.49 -43.85 -33.00
C ASN A 360 22.75 -43.59 -31.51
N VAL A 361 22.41 -42.42 -30.96
CA VAL A 361 22.58 -42.11 -29.53
C VAL A 361 21.35 -41.40 -28.95
N HIS A 362 20.89 -40.37 -29.64
CA HIS A 362 19.91 -39.44 -29.12
C HIS A 362 18.47 -39.80 -29.49
N PHE A 363 17.55 -39.40 -28.61
CA PHE A 363 16.13 -39.40 -28.94
C PHE A 363 15.82 -38.32 -29.98
N GLY A 364 14.81 -38.56 -30.82
CA GLY A 364 14.34 -37.57 -31.78
C GLY A 364 13.00 -37.96 -32.37
N ASN A 365 12.27 -36.98 -32.86
CA ASN A 365 11.10 -37.20 -33.68
C ASN A 365 11.49 -37.09 -35.16
N ARG A 366 11.11 -38.09 -35.96
CA ARG A 366 11.31 -38.11 -37.41
C ARG A 366 10.02 -37.73 -38.12
N GLU A 367 10.11 -37.13 -39.30
CA GLU A 367 8.95 -36.80 -40.15
C GLU A 367 8.39 -38.02 -40.87
N THR A 368 8.02 -39.04 -40.10
CA THR A 368 7.50 -40.32 -40.60
C THR A 368 6.39 -40.80 -39.67
N ASN A 369 5.43 -41.55 -40.21
CA ASN A 369 4.23 -41.96 -39.45
C ASN A 369 4.42 -43.29 -38.69
N ASN A 370 5.64 -43.81 -38.53
CA ASN A 370 5.84 -45.12 -37.90
C ASN A 370 5.98 -45.00 -36.36
N PRO A 371 5.63 -46.07 -35.63
CA PRO A 371 6.02 -46.21 -34.23
C PRO A 371 7.56 -46.11 -34.09
N GLY A 372 8.04 -45.31 -33.13
CA GLY A 372 9.48 -45.00 -32.97
C GLY A 372 9.94 -43.72 -33.67
N ASP A 373 9.13 -43.13 -34.55
CA ASP A 373 9.41 -41.82 -35.16
C ASP A 373 8.96 -40.66 -34.25
N LYS A 374 8.39 -40.97 -33.07
CA LYS A 374 8.01 -40.02 -32.02
C LYS A 374 8.84 -40.19 -30.75
N GLY A 375 10.14 -40.44 -30.91
CA GLY A 375 11.05 -40.80 -29.81
C GLY A 375 11.08 -39.80 -28.65
N LEU A 376 10.91 -38.50 -28.88
CA LEU A 376 10.84 -37.51 -27.80
C LEU A 376 9.51 -37.55 -27.05
N ASN A 377 8.40 -37.84 -27.74
CA ASN A 377 7.12 -38.07 -27.07
C ASN A 377 7.16 -39.36 -26.25
N ASP A 378 7.74 -40.42 -26.80
CA ASP A 378 7.91 -41.70 -26.10
C ASP A 378 8.80 -41.52 -24.86
N LEU A 379 9.87 -40.73 -24.96
CA LEU A 379 10.72 -40.35 -23.82
C LEU A 379 9.93 -39.59 -22.74
N GLY A 380 9.15 -38.57 -23.15
CA GLY A 380 8.32 -37.81 -22.22
C GLY A 380 7.25 -38.68 -21.54
N GLN A 381 6.65 -39.62 -22.29
CA GLN A 381 5.71 -40.60 -21.76
C GLN A 381 6.39 -41.56 -20.76
N ALA A 382 7.59 -42.02 -21.06
CA ALA A 382 8.36 -42.88 -20.16
C ALA A 382 8.68 -42.17 -18.84
N TRP A 383 9.13 -40.92 -18.91
CA TRP A 383 9.32 -40.07 -17.72
C TRP A 383 8.04 -39.94 -16.91
N PHE A 384 6.91 -39.63 -17.55
CA PHE A 384 5.61 -39.51 -16.89
C PHE A 384 5.20 -40.81 -16.18
N ASN A 385 5.38 -41.96 -16.83
CA ASN A 385 5.04 -43.26 -16.27
C ASN A 385 5.87 -43.60 -15.02
N SER A 386 7.14 -43.19 -14.99
CA SER A 386 8.01 -43.36 -13.82
C SER A 386 7.70 -42.36 -12.70
N MET A 387 7.23 -41.16 -13.03
CA MET A 387 6.76 -40.14 -12.09
C MET A 387 5.32 -40.45 -11.64
N ASN A 388 5.13 -41.65 -11.11
CA ASN A 388 3.83 -42.17 -10.71
C ASN A 388 3.35 -41.62 -9.35
N ALA A 389 2.16 -42.07 -8.92
CA ALA A 389 1.57 -41.67 -7.65
C ALA A 389 2.44 -41.99 -6.43
N VAL A 390 3.25 -43.05 -6.47
CA VAL A 390 4.19 -43.36 -5.38
C VAL A 390 5.22 -42.24 -5.28
N PHE A 391 5.89 -41.88 -6.37
CA PHE A 391 6.85 -40.77 -6.38
C PHE A 391 6.25 -39.46 -5.82
N PHE A 392 5.06 -39.06 -6.30
CA PHE A 392 4.45 -37.80 -5.86
C PHE A 392 3.96 -37.83 -4.41
N SER A 393 3.65 -39.00 -3.85
CA SER A 393 3.23 -39.15 -2.44
C SER A 393 4.39 -39.33 -1.48
N SER A 394 5.51 -39.93 -1.91
CA SER A 394 6.64 -40.27 -1.04
C SER A 394 7.86 -39.36 -1.19
N SER A 395 8.00 -38.64 -2.32
CA SER A 395 9.08 -37.65 -2.46
C SER A 395 8.94 -36.56 -1.41
N ARG A 396 10.09 -36.03 -0.95
CA ARG A 396 10.12 -34.88 -0.05
C ARG A 396 10.41 -33.62 -0.87
N PRO A 397 9.39 -32.85 -1.27
CA PRO A 397 9.62 -31.60 -1.97
C PRO A 397 10.27 -30.58 -1.04
N LEU A 398 10.95 -29.62 -1.64
CA LEU A 398 11.57 -28.52 -0.95
C LEU A 398 10.69 -27.27 -1.13
N PRO A 399 10.18 -26.64 -0.05
CA PRO A 399 9.40 -25.41 -0.18
C PRO A 399 10.26 -24.22 -0.59
N PRO A 400 9.64 -23.15 -1.15
CA PRO A 400 10.31 -21.87 -1.30
C PRO A 400 10.69 -21.27 0.06
N LEU A 401 11.81 -20.54 0.12
CA LEU A 401 12.30 -19.87 1.31
C LEU A 401 11.64 -18.49 1.47
N PRO A 402 11.39 -18.04 2.72
CA PRO A 402 10.79 -16.73 2.98
C PRO A 402 11.73 -15.59 2.58
N GLN A 403 11.16 -14.46 2.15
CA GLN A 403 11.94 -13.25 1.92
C GLN A 403 12.44 -12.67 3.26
N PRO A 404 13.68 -12.15 3.34
CA PRO A 404 14.15 -11.40 4.50
C PRO A 404 13.31 -10.14 4.72
N THR A 405 13.03 -9.78 5.97
CA THR A 405 12.36 -8.53 6.31
C THR A 405 13.33 -7.36 6.13
N ILE A 406 12.95 -6.36 5.34
CA ILE A 406 13.72 -5.12 5.19
C ILE A 406 13.21 -4.06 6.16
N THR A 407 14.12 -3.35 6.82
CA THR A 407 13.79 -2.18 7.63
C THR A 407 14.22 -0.92 6.91
N VAL A 408 13.40 0.13 7.03
CA VAL A 408 13.67 1.44 6.42
C VAL A 408 13.58 2.48 7.53
N ALA A 409 14.67 3.21 7.72
CA ALA A 409 14.76 4.25 8.74
C ALA A 409 15.29 5.54 8.13
N CYS A 410 14.71 6.66 8.55
CA CYS A 410 15.18 7.97 8.13
C CYS A 410 16.33 8.42 9.02
N ALA A 411 17.36 9.01 8.42
CA ALA A 411 18.32 9.78 9.18
C ALA A 411 17.63 11.02 9.77
N THR A 412 17.99 11.39 11.00
CA THR A 412 17.29 12.43 11.79
C THR A 412 17.35 13.84 11.20
N SER A 413 18.21 14.09 10.20
CA SER A 413 18.39 15.42 9.59
C SER A 413 18.93 15.40 8.15
N SER A 414 18.83 14.28 7.42
CA SER A 414 19.39 14.21 6.06
C SER A 414 18.41 13.65 5.03
N THR A 415 18.72 13.89 3.76
CA THR A 415 18.04 13.32 2.60
C THR A 415 18.39 11.85 2.38
N ASN A 416 18.72 11.12 3.44
CA ASN A 416 19.20 9.74 3.35
C ASN A 416 18.31 8.79 4.15
N LEU A 417 18.17 7.57 3.63
CA LEU A 417 17.56 6.44 4.32
C LEU A 417 18.63 5.41 4.68
N THR A 418 18.46 4.77 5.83
CA THR A 418 19.15 3.54 6.18
C THR A 418 18.23 2.37 5.87
N LEU A 419 18.69 1.45 5.01
CA LEU A 419 18.04 0.18 4.74
C LEU A 419 18.75 -0.91 5.54
N GLY A 420 18.01 -1.69 6.31
CA GLY A 420 18.55 -2.76 7.14
C GLY A 420 17.97 -4.13 6.78
N LEU A 421 18.79 -5.15 6.93
CA LEU A 421 18.42 -6.56 6.77
C LEU A 421 18.72 -7.34 8.07
N PRO A 422 18.16 -8.55 8.26
CA PRO A 422 18.46 -9.37 9.44
C PRO A 422 19.92 -9.81 9.47
N SER A 423 20.52 -9.94 10.65
CA SER A 423 21.94 -10.35 10.82
C SER A 423 22.20 -11.86 10.70
N LEU A 424 21.26 -12.61 10.13
CA LEU A 424 21.29 -14.09 10.07
C LEU A 424 22.09 -14.64 8.88
N TYR A 425 22.50 -13.78 7.95
CA TYR A 425 23.12 -14.18 6.69
C TYR A 425 24.64 -13.99 6.71
N LYS A 426 25.33 -14.86 5.97
CA LYS A 426 26.79 -14.86 5.85
C LYS A 426 27.29 -13.74 4.93
N SER A 427 26.52 -13.38 3.90
CA SER A 427 26.87 -12.24 3.04
C SER A 427 25.63 -11.48 2.57
N TYR A 428 25.87 -10.19 2.26
CA TYR A 428 24.90 -9.24 1.76
C TYR A 428 25.50 -8.60 0.51
N SER A 429 24.74 -8.53 -0.57
CA SER A 429 25.14 -7.82 -1.79
C SER A 429 23.95 -7.02 -2.31
N TRP A 430 24.08 -5.70 -2.29
CA TRP A 430 23.06 -4.79 -2.79
C TRP A 430 23.34 -4.43 -4.24
N ASN A 431 22.28 -4.22 -5.02
CA ASN A 431 22.41 -3.71 -6.38
C ASN A 431 22.96 -2.26 -6.46
N SER A 432 23.11 -1.58 -5.32
CA SER A 432 23.85 -0.32 -5.20
C SER A 432 25.39 -0.50 -5.19
N GLY A 433 25.88 -1.75 -5.13
CA GLY A 433 27.30 -2.08 -4.97
C GLY A 433 27.76 -2.18 -3.51
N GLN A 434 26.91 -1.85 -2.53
CA GLN A 434 27.21 -2.01 -1.11
C GLN A 434 27.05 -3.47 -0.65
N ALA A 435 27.77 -3.89 0.38
CA ALA A 435 27.83 -5.30 0.82
C ALA A 435 27.63 -5.51 2.33
N THR A 436 27.06 -4.50 3.02
CA THR A 436 26.82 -4.55 4.47
C THR A 436 25.36 -4.87 4.79
N GLN A 437 25.12 -5.36 6.00
CA GLN A 437 23.77 -5.61 6.53
C GLN A 437 22.89 -4.35 6.50
N ASN A 438 23.48 -3.20 6.82
CA ASN A 438 22.83 -1.89 6.77
C ASN A 438 23.51 -1.04 5.72
N ILE A 439 22.74 -0.36 4.87
CA ILE A 439 23.25 0.56 3.85
C ILE A 439 22.56 1.92 3.95
N THR A 440 23.28 2.96 3.58
CA THR A 440 22.72 4.32 3.47
C THR A 440 22.52 4.65 2.00
N VAL A 441 21.32 5.16 1.67
CA VAL A 441 20.90 5.50 0.31
C VAL A 441 20.27 6.88 0.26
N SER A 442 20.39 7.58 -0.87
CA SER A 442 19.88 8.96 -1.04
C SER A 442 19.30 9.26 -2.40
N GLN A 443 19.44 8.34 -3.37
CA GLN A 443 19.05 8.57 -4.77
C GLN A 443 17.81 7.73 -5.12
N PRO A 444 16.85 8.27 -5.87
CA PRO A 444 15.75 7.48 -6.41
C PRO A 444 16.28 6.31 -7.25
N SER A 445 15.91 5.09 -6.86
CA SER A 445 16.29 3.85 -7.53
C SER A 445 15.49 2.69 -6.96
N THR A 446 15.58 1.51 -7.57
CA THR A 446 15.12 0.27 -6.95
C THR A 446 16.27 -0.31 -6.14
N TYR A 447 16.11 -0.51 -4.83
CA TYR A 447 17.10 -1.14 -3.97
C TYR A 447 16.69 -2.56 -3.62
N ARG A 448 17.60 -3.50 -3.83
CA ARG A 448 17.42 -4.91 -3.52
C ARG A 448 18.74 -5.56 -3.15
N ALA A 449 18.68 -6.46 -2.18
CA ALA A 449 19.81 -7.28 -1.77
C ALA A 449 19.64 -8.74 -2.18
N THR A 450 20.76 -9.33 -2.56
CA THR A 450 20.98 -10.77 -2.60
C THR A 450 21.75 -11.16 -1.35
N LEU A 451 21.20 -12.06 -0.56
CA LEU A 451 21.81 -12.56 0.68
C LEU A 451 22.13 -14.04 0.53
N LYS A 452 23.15 -14.50 1.25
CA LYS A 452 23.56 -15.90 1.28
C LYS A 452 23.65 -16.40 2.71
N ASP A 453 23.13 -17.60 2.97
CA ASP A 453 23.40 -18.30 4.23
C ASP A 453 24.79 -18.95 4.25
N SER A 454 25.08 -19.73 5.29
CA SER A 454 26.37 -20.43 5.44
C SER A 454 26.66 -21.44 4.34
N HIS A 455 25.61 -21.97 3.69
CA HIS A 455 25.67 -22.98 2.63
C HIS A 455 25.54 -22.36 1.23
N GLY A 456 25.38 -21.03 1.14
CA GLY A 456 25.28 -20.33 -0.13
C GLY A 456 23.89 -20.36 -0.76
N ASN A 457 22.84 -20.76 -0.04
CA ASN A 457 21.47 -20.61 -0.52
C ASN A 457 21.12 -19.12 -0.61
N THR A 458 20.46 -18.74 -1.70
CA THR A 458 20.10 -17.36 -1.97
C THR A 458 18.78 -16.97 -1.33
N TYR A 459 18.79 -15.81 -0.70
CA TYR A 459 17.60 -15.09 -0.29
C TYR A 459 17.58 -13.74 -1.01
N LEU A 460 16.42 -13.32 -1.47
CA LEU A 460 16.27 -12.02 -2.11
C LEU A 460 15.40 -11.14 -1.23
N SER A 461 15.95 -9.98 -0.85
CA SER A 461 15.13 -8.97 -0.19
C SER A 461 13.99 -8.53 -1.13
N PRO A 462 12.93 -7.95 -0.57
CA PRO A 462 12.03 -7.12 -1.36
C PRO A 462 12.79 -6.07 -2.16
N ALA A 463 12.21 -5.68 -3.29
CA ALA A 463 12.65 -4.51 -4.03
C ALA A 463 11.94 -3.26 -3.48
N LEU A 464 12.71 -2.32 -2.95
CA LEU A 464 12.22 -1.01 -2.52
C LEU A 464 12.42 0.00 -3.65
N GLU A 465 11.35 0.46 -4.28
CA GLU A 465 11.38 1.54 -5.25
C GLU A 465 11.36 2.90 -4.52
N LEU A 466 12.54 3.51 -4.46
CA LEU A 466 12.77 4.79 -3.81
C LEU A 466 12.44 5.95 -4.75
N GLN A 467 11.60 6.89 -4.31
CA GLN A 467 11.19 8.08 -5.05
C GLN A 467 11.59 9.36 -4.31
N SER A 468 11.90 10.41 -5.08
CA SER A 468 12.13 11.75 -4.53
C SER A 468 10.80 12.51 -4.35
N PRO A 469 10.72 13.48 -3.41
CA PRO A 469 11.74 13.82 -2.42
C PRO A 469 11.71 12.89 -1.18
N LEU A 470 12.89 12.56 -0.65
CA LEU A 470 13.05 11.74 0.56
C LEU A 470 12.74 12.51 1.84
N GLN A 471 13.07 13.79 1.85
CA GLN A 471 12.73 14.71 2.93
C GLN A 471 11.45 15.47 2.53
N PRO A 472 10.34 15.34 3.26
CA PRO A 472 9.11 16.06 2.94
C PRO A 472 9.29 17.57 3.11
N ALA A 473 8.61 18.35 2.26
CA ALA A 473 8.49 19.79 2.46
C ALA A 473 7.69 20.11 3.73
N THR A 474 7.93 21.28 4.32
CA THR A 474 7.12 21.79 5.43
C THR A 474 5.66 21.87 5.00
N PRO A 475 4.72 21.25 5.73
CA PRO A 475 3.30 21.27 5.37
C PRO A 475 2.69 22.66 5.63
N THR A 476 1.50 22.88 5.10
CA THR A 476 0.65 24.02 5.51
C THR A 476 -0.66 23.52 6.12
N ILE A 477 -1.36 24.40 6.84
CA ILE A 477 -2.63 24.08 7.52
C ILE A 477 -3.77 24.83 6.81
N SER A 478 -4.89 24.15 6.55
CA SER A 478 -6.14 24.76 6.08
C SER A 478 -7.32 24.41 6.98
N LEU A 479 -8.42 25.16 6.90
CA LEU A 479 -9.69 24.75 7.52
C LEU A 479 -10.32 23.62 6.70
N ALA A 480 -10.97 22.65 7.36
CA ALA A 480 -11.73 21.63 6.66
C ALA A 480 -12.87 22.20 5.80
N SER A 481 -13.41 23.37 6.17
CA SER A 481 -14.41 24.10 5.39
C SER A 481 -13.86 24.82 4.15
N GLN A 482 -12.53 25.02 4.07
CA GLN A 482 -11.86 25.65 2.93
C GLN A 482 -10.53 24.93 2.61
N PRO A 483 -10.58 23.66 2.15
CA PRO A 483 -9.37 22.87 1.91
C PRO A 483 -8.41 23.56 0.94
N GLY A 484 -7.11 23.48 1.22
CA GLY A 484 -6.05 24.05 0.38
C GLY A 484 -5.78 25.56 0.57
N LYS A 485 -6.69 26.30 1.21
CA LYS A 485 -6.43 27.70 1.58
C LYS A 485 -5.71 27.77 2.92
N VAL A 486 -4.47 28.27 2.90
CA VAL A 486 -3.64 28.36 4.11
C VAL A 486 -4.27 29.33 5.11
N VAL A 487 -4.38 28.90 6.36
CA VAL A 487 -4.89 29.73 7.46
C VAL A 487 -3.76 30.46 8.17
N ALA A 488 -4.10 31.56 8.84
CA ALA A 488 -3.19 32.22 9.76
C ALA A 488 -2.83 31.31 10.94
N ASN A 489 -1.65 31.53 11.52
CA ASN A 489 -1.13 30.76 12.66
C ASN A 489 -1.89 30.99 13.98
N GLN A 490 -2.84 31.91 14.02
CA GLN A 490 -3.73 32.15 15.15
C GLN A 490 -5.18 31.94 14.73
N GLN A 491 -5.89 31.05 15.42
CA GLN A 491 -7.30 30.76 15.19
C GLN A 491 -8.09 30.91 16.49
N GLN A 492 -9.39 31.16 16.38
CA GLN A 492 -10.29 31.28 17.51
C GLN A 492 -11.60 30.55 17.26
N VAL A 493 -12.17 29.99 18.33
CA VAL A 493 -13.51 29.36 18.34
C VAL A 493 -14.24 29.68 19.64
N CYS A 494 -15.57 29.57 19.64
CA CYS A 494 -16.38 29.66 20.84
C CYS A 494 -16.23 28.40 21.71
N ALA A 495 -16.50 28.50 23.02
CA ALA A 495 -16.34 27.40 23.99
C ALA A 495 -17.17 26.14 23.68
N ASP A 496 -18.26 26.31 22.95
CA ASP A 496 -19.23 25.29 22.55
C ASP A 496 -19.02 24.79 21.11
N SER A 497 -17.98 25.29 20.43
CA SER A 497 -17.66 24.98 19.03
C SER A 497 -16.38 24.15 18.90
N SER A 498 -16.11 23.65 17.71
CA SER A 498 -14.87 22.96 17.38
C SER A 498 -14.27 23.46 16.07
N LEU A 499 -12.95 23.35 15.95
CA LEU A 499 -12.18 23.72 14.77
C LEU A 499 -11.65 22.47 14.07
N SER A 500 -12.10 22.22 12.84
CA SER A 500 -11.55 21.14 12.02
C SER A 500 -10.46 21.66 11.09
N LEU A 501 -9.26 21.08 11.21
CA LEU A 501 -8.06 21.45 10.45
C LEU A 501 -7.66 20.32 9.51
N VAL A 502 -7.11 20.69 8.36
CA VAL A 502 -6.58 19.78 7.33
C VAL A 502 -5.09 20.03 7.12
N ALA A 503 -4.32 18.95 7.05
CA ALA A 503 -2.90 18.96 6.74
C ALA A 503 -2.69 18.97 5.22
N ASN A 504 -2.22 20.10 4.68
CA ASN A 504 -1.87 20.21 3.27
C ASN A 504 -0.46 19.63 3.08
N THR A 505 -0.38 18.41 2.55
CA THR A 505 0.85 17.65 2.34
C THR A 505 0.95 17.18 0.89
N SER A 506 2.14 16.81 0.44
CA SER A 506 2.34 16.14 -0.86
C SER A 506 1.67 14.76 -0.87
N ALA A 507 1.37 14.23 -2.06
CA ALA A 507 0.70 12.94 -2.21
C ALA A 507 1.43 11.78 -1.51
N ASN A 508 2.77 11.80 -1.49
CA ASN A 508 3.59 10.79 -0.82
C ASN A 508 3.67 10.96 0.71
N SER A 509 2.90 11.88 1.31
CA SER A 509 2.95 12.24 2.72
C SER A 509 1.57 12.37 3.36
N THR A 510 1.56 12.33 4.68
CA THR A 510 0.39 12.61 5.54
C THR A 510 0.80 13.53 6.70
N GLY A 511 -0.17 14.00 7.48
CA GLY A 511 0.06 14.91 8.60
C GLY A 511 0.40 14.17 9.90
N LEU A 512 1.49 14.58 10.55
CA LEU A 512 1.82 14.24 11.94
C LEU A 512 1.52 15.46 12.82
N TRP A 513 0.40 15.41 13.53
CA TRP A 513 -0.04 16.45 14.45
C TRP A 513 0.54 16.21 15.84
N SER A 514 1.19 17.22 16.41
CA SER A 514 1.55 17.25 17.83
C SER A 514 0.51 18.08 18.58
N LEU A 515 -0.26 17.39 19.41
CA LEU A 515 -1.19 17.94 20.40
C LEU A 515 -0.47 17.97 21.75
N SER A 516 -0.89 18.84 22.68
CA SER A 516 -0.22 19.12 23.96
C SER A 516 0.56 17.97 24.60
N THR A 517 -0.02 16.77 24.69
CA THR A 517 0.62 15.57 25.25
C THR A 517 0.66 14.35 24.31
N THR A 518 0.11 14.44 23.10
CA THR A 518 -0.07 13.29 22.20
C THR A 518 0.29 13.65 20.76
N THR A 519 0.68 12.66 19.97
CA THR A 519 0.83 12.82 18.52
C THR A 519 -0.22 11.98 17.79
N THR A 520 -0.68 12.45 16.64
CA THR A 520 -1.67 11.74 15.82
C THR A 520 -1.29 11.87 14.35
N ILE A 521 -1.28 10.74 13.63
CA ILE A 521 -1.07 10.70 12.18
C ILE A 521 -2.44 10.74 11.51
N SER A 522 -2.75 11.82 10.81
CA SER A 522 -4.01 12.01 10.10
C SER A 522 -3.93 13.17 9.11
N LYS A 523 -4.72 13.11 8.03
CA LYS A 523 -4.93 14.25 7.13
C LYS A 523 -5.80 15.34 7.74
N ALA A 524 -6.59 15.04 8.77
CA ALA A 524 -7.44 16.02 9.44
C ALA A 524 -7.58 15.76 10.94
N ILE A 525 -7.76 16.82 11.72
CA ILE A 525 -8.04 16.78 13.16
C ILE A 525 -9.17 17.75 13.52
N THR A 526 -9.83 17.50 14.65
CA THR A 526 -10.82 18.42 15.22
C THR A 526 -10.41 18.82 16.63
N LEU A 527 -10.41 20.12 16.90
CA LEU A 527 -9.92 20.73 18.14
C LEU A 527 -11.03 21.49 18.86
N ASN A 528 -11.09 21.37 20.18
CA ASN A 528 -12.04 22.08 21.04
C ASN A 528 -11.38 22.65 22.32
N LYS A 529 -10.06 22.58 22.43
CA LYS A 529 -9.29 23.10 23.56
C LYS A 529 -8.30 24.15 23.08
N GLY A 530 -8.10 25.18 23.88
CA GLY A 530 -7.09 26.20 23.59
C GLY A 530 -5.68 25.63 23.76
N GLY A 531 -4.75 26.07 22.94
CA GLY A 531 -3.36 25.62 23.00
C GLY A 531 -2.57 25.85 21.72
N ASN A 532 -1.29 25.48 21.77
CA ASN A 532 -0.40 25.49 20.63
C ASN A 532 -0.31 24.08 20.04
N TYR A 533 -0.50 23.98 18.74
CA TYR A 533 -0.44 22.74 17.97
C TYR A 533 0.63 22.89 16.89
N SER A 534 1.25 21.77 16.52
CA SER A 534 2.18 21.75 15.40
C SER A 534 1.90 20.60 14.46
N LEU A 535 2.25 20.78 13.19
CA LEU A 535 2.06 19.84 12.11
C LEU A 535 3.39 19.63 11.39
N GLN A 536 3.85 18.38 11.32
CA GLN A 536 4.91 17.96 10.40
C GLN A 536 4.31 17.09 9.29
N ALA A 537 4.93 17.10 8.11
CA ALA A 537 4.62 16.10 7.10
C ALA A 537 5.42 14.84 7.41
N ILE A 538 4.81 13.67 7.31
CA ILE A 538 5.49 12.37 7.37
C ILE A 538 5.24 11.62 6.04
N ASN A 539 6.30 11.25 5.34
CA ASN A 539 6.18 10.51 4.07
C ASN A 539 6.02 8.99 4.27
N VAL A 540 5.79 8.30 3.16
CA VAL A 540 5.65 6.84 3.13
C VAL A 540 6.86 6.09 3.67
N TYR A 541 8.07 6.66 3.60
CA TYR A 541 9.30 6.09 4.16
C TYR A 541 9.44 6.33 5.67
N GLY A 542 8.56 7.13 6.28
CA GLY A 542 8.58 7.50 7.70
C GLY A 542 9.35 8.79 8.01
N CYS A 543 9.83 9.52 7.00
CA CYS A 543 10.64 10.72 7.19
C CYS A 543 9.76 11.92 7.46
N LYS A 544 10.20 12.80 8.36
CA LYS A 544 9.45 13.98 8.81
C LYS A 544 10.01 15.25 8.18
N SER A 545 9.15 16.22 7.86
CA SER A 545 9.59 17.56 7.43
C SER A 545 10.49 18.21 8.48
N THR A 546 11.51 18.95 8.02
CA THR A 546 12.53 19.55 8.91
C THR A 546 11.92 20.57 9.85
N GLN A 547 10.99 21.38 9.35
CA GLN A 547 10.26 22.36 10.14
C GLN A 547 8.79 21.94 10.30
N PRO A 548 8.17 22.22 11.46
CA PRO A 548 6.73 22.12 11.62
C PRO A 548 6.01 23.41 11.19
N ALA A 549 4.77 23.29 10.74
CA ALA A 549 3.81 24.40 10.76
C ALA A 549 3.19 24.50 12.16
N THR A 550 2.96 25.70 12.67
CA THR A 550 2.38 25.92 14.00
C THR A 550 1.04 26.66 13.91
N ILE A 551 0.14 26.32 14.82
CA ILE A 551 -1.16 26.98 14.96
C ILE A 551 -1.54 27.09 16.44
N ALA A 552 -1.89 28.30 16.86
CA ALA A 552 -2.40 28.59 18.19
C ALA A 552 -3.93 28.71 18.12
N LEU A 553 -4.63 27.91 18.93
CA LEU A 553 -6.08 27.98 19.08
C LEU A 553 -6.42 28.72 20.37
N THR A 554 -7.18 29.80 20.25
CA THR A 554 -7.83 30.47 21.39
C THR A 554 -9.28 30.04 21.47
N VAL A 555 -9.65 29.36 22.55
CA VAL A 555 -11.06 29.09 22.85
C VAL A 555 -11.59 30.28 23.63
N ARG A 556 -12.59 30.97 23.07
CA ARG A 556 -13.25 32.11 23.71
C ARG A 556 -14.12 31.62 24.87
N PRO A 557 -14.26 32.42 25.95
CA PRO A 557 -15.09 32.05 27.09
C PRO A 557 -16.51 31.68 26.68
N LYS A 558 -17.14 30.78 27.43
CA LYS A 558 -18.57 30.50 27.27
C LYS A 558 -19.35 31.78 27.59
N VAL A 559 -20.16 32.24 26.64
CA VAL A 559 -20.98 33.43 26.82
C VAL A 559 -22.08 33.10 27.85
N PRO A 560 -22.24 33.90 28.93
CA PRO A 560 -23.28 33.67 29.92
C PRO A 560 -24.67 33.88 29.32
N VAL A 561 -25.63 33.07 29.77
CA VAL A 561 -27.04 33.23 29.46
C VAL A 561 -27.55 34.45 30.26
N PRO A 562 -28.20 35.44 29.62
CA PRO A 562 -28.73 36.60 30.35
C PRO A 562 -29.98 36.22 31.15
N SER A 563 -30.26 36.94 32.23
CA SER A 563 -31.60 36.96 32.83
C SER A 563 -32.46 38.03 32.13
N VAL A 564 -33.78 37.82 32.11
CA VAL A 564 -34.72 38.82 31.58
C VAL A 564 -35.54 39.38 32.73
N GLU A 565 -35.44 40.69 32.91
CA GLU A 565 -36.11 41.43 33.97
C GLU A 565 -37.06 42.46 33.38
N GLN A 566 -38.20 42.69 34.04
CA GLN A 566 -39.11 43.75 33.66
C GLN A 566 -38.75 45.01 34.43
N ILE A 567 -38.31 46.04 33.72
CA ILE A 567 -37.82 47.30 34.30
C ILE A 567 -38.78 48.48 34.10
N GLY A 568 -39.87 48.24 33.37
CA GLY A 568 -40.90 49.22 33.09
C GLY A 568 -42.21 48.63 32.61
N ALA A 569 -43.14 49.52 32.28
CA ALA A 569 -44.46 49.13 31.78
C ALA A 569 -44.38 48.55 30.37
N TYR A 570 -43.41 48.99 29.57
CA TYR A 570 -43.20 48.53 28.19
C TYR A 570 -41.75 48.10 27.93
N SER A 571 -40.93 47.91 28.96
CA SER A 571 -39.50 47.61 28.80
C SER A 571 -39.08 46.35 29.55
N LEU A 572 -38.46 45.41 28.82
CA LEU A 572 -37.68 44.32 29.39
C LEU A 572 -36.20 44.61 29.22
N GLN A 573 -35.39 44.20 30.20
CA GLN A 573 -33.95 44.30 30.16
C GLN A 573 -33.32 42.90 30.23
N ALA A 574 -32.36 42.65 29.34
CA ALA A 574 -31.47 41.52 29.43
C ALA A 574 -30.29 41.91 30.33
N VAL A 575 -30.11 41.18 31.43
CA VAL A 575 -29.08 41.44 32.43
C VAL A 575 -28.05 40.33 32.36
N LEU A 576 -26.80 40.71 32.15
CA LEU A 576 -25.67 39.79 32.16
C LEU A 576 -25.16 39.61 33.59
N PRO A 577 -24.95 38.36 34.06
CA PRO A 577 -24.39 38.12 35.39
C PRO A 577 -22.93 38.58 35.49
N THR A 578 -22.18 38.53 34.39
CA THR A 578 -20.80 39.00 34.28
C THR A 578 -20.54 39.57 32.88
N PRO A 579 -19.70 40.61 32.74
CA PRO A 579 -19.24 41.08 31.42
C PRO A 579 -18.48 39.98 30.68
N THR A 580 -18.69 39.85 29.37
CA THR A 580 -18.14 38.75 28.56
C THR A 580 -16.71 38.97 28.09
N GLY A 581 -16.19 40.20 28.25
CA GLY A 581 -14.90 40.64 27.74
C GLY A 581 -14.84 40.81 26.22
N GLY A 582 -15.96 40.63 25.50
CA GLY A 582 -16.09 40.89 24.07
C GLY A 582 -16.37 42.37 23.75
N GLN A 583 -16.29 42.73 22.48
CA GLN A 583 -16.77 44.02 21.95
C GLN A 583 -18.27 43.92 21.62
N PRO A 584 -19.01 45.03 21.72
CA PRO A 584 -20.15 45.21 22.62
C PRO A 584 -21.12 44.03 22.64
N ASP A 585 -21.53 43.61 23.85
CA ASP A 585 -22.55 42.59 24.05
C ASP A 585 -23.88 43.05 23.45
N LEU A 586 -24.29 42.37 22.37
CA LEU A 586 -25.58 42.54 21.74
C LEU A 586 -26.52 41.42 22.21
N PHE A 587 -27.82 41.61 22.03
CA PHE A 587 -28.82 40.63 22.40
C PHE A 587 -29.63 40.20 21.19
N ASP A 588 -30.06 38.95 21.14
CA ASP A 588 -31.19 38.57 20.29
C ASP A 588 -32.39 38.31 21.18
N TRP A 589 -33.45 39.08 20.99
CA TRP A 589 -34.69 38.89 21.71
C TRP A 589 -35.62 37.96 20.94
N ARG A 590 -36.31 37.06 21.67
CA ARG A 590 -37.36 36.20 21.15
C ARG A 590 -38.68 36.50 21.83
N ARG A 591 -39.76 36.52 21.05
CA ARG A 591 -41.16 36.54 21.48
C ARG A 591 -41.79 35.20 21.09
N GLY A 592 -42.03 34.33 22.06
CA GLY A 592 -42.34 32.92 21.76
C GLY A 592 -41.18 32.27 20.99
N ALA A 593 -41.43 31.84 19.75
CA ALA A 593 -40.41 31.28 18.87
C ALA A 593 -39.79 32.31 17.89
N GLU A 594 -40.37 33.50 17.77
CA GLU A 594 -39.99 34.51 16.79
C GLU A 594 -38.85 35.40 17.32
N VAL A 595 -37.78 35.59 16.54
CA VAL A 595 -36.73 36.57 16.88
C VAL A 595 -37.19 37.96 16.45
N ILE A 596 -37.19 38.91 17.37
CA ILE A 596 -37.59 40.30 17.10
C ILE A 596 -36.37 41.17 16.79
N PRO A 597 -36.48 42.15 15.86
CA PRO A 597 -35.35 42.90 15.32
C PRO A 597 -34.89 44.03 16.28
N GLN A 598 -34.58 43.67 17.53
CA GLN A 598 -33.99 44.56 18.53
C GLN A 598 -32.79 43.87 19.16
N ASN A 599 -31.66 44.59 19.23
CA ASN A 599 -30.39 44.03 19.68
C ASN A 599 -29.75 44.72 20.88
N GLY A 600 -30.44 45.72 21.44
CA GLY A 600 -30.03 46.39 22.67
C GLY A 600 -30.30 45.55 23.92
N ALA A 601 -29.66 45.94 25.02
CA ALA A 601 -29.89 45.35 26.35
C ALA A 601 -31.33 45.59 26.85
N VAL A 602 -32.01 46.61 26.35
CA VAL A 602 -33.41 46.90 26.65
C VAL A 602 -34.24 46.74 25.39
N VAL A 603 -35.35 46.04 25.50
CA VAL A 603 -36.32 45.84 24.42
C VAL A 603 -37.67 46.45 24.80
N LYS A 604 -38.29 47.14 23.85
CA LYS A 604 -39.66 47.63 24.02
C LYS A 604 -40.66 46.51 23.69
N VAL A 605 -41.56 46.20 24.62
CA VAL A 605 -42.56 45.12 24.52
C VAL A 605 -43.98 45.66 24.69
N ILE A 606 -44.83 45.37 23.71
CA ILE A 606 -46.22 45.87 23.65
C ILE A 606 -47.22 44.73 23.35
N VAL A 607 -46.79 43.48 23.47
CA VAL A 607 -47.58 42.28 23.17
C VAL A 607 -47.46 41.31 24.33
N SER A 608 -48.58 40.85 24.88
CA SER A 608 -48.56 39.82 25.93
C SER A 608 -48.00 38.51 25.37
N ALA A 609 -46.84 38.09 25.85
CA ALA A 609 -46.13 36.90 25.39
C ALA A 609 -45.02 36.50 26.37
N ASN A 610 -44.41 35.34 26.14
CA ASN A 610 -43.16 34.97 26.77
C ASN A 610 -41.98 35.53 25.97
N TYR A 611 -41.08 36.24 26.64
CA TYR A 611 -39.89 36.83 26.06
C TYR A 611 -38.64 36.15 26.59
N SER A 612 -37.69 35.83 25.72
CA SER A 612 -36.35 35.36 26.10
C SER A 612 -35.29 36.15 25.37
N ALA A 613 -34.09 36.21 25.93
CA ALA A 613 -32.95 36.86 25.31
C ALA A 613 -31.75 35.90 25.29
N ARG A 614 -30.91 36.00 24.27
CA ARG A 614 -29.54 35.46 24.31
C ARG A 614 -28.55 36.59 24.08
N THR A 615 -27.33 36.39 24.55
CA THR A 615 -26.23 37.34 24.38
C THR A 615 -25.38 36.92 23.18
N ASN A 616 -24.94 37.89 22.39
CA ASN A 616 -24.00 37.75 21.28
C ASN A 616 -22.76 38.61 21.58
N SER A 617 -21.61 37.98 21.76
CA SER A 617 -20.36 38.67 22.06
C SER A 617 -19.38 38.50 20.90
N THR A 618 -18.85 39.62 20.38
CA THR A 618 -17.92 39.59 19.26
C THR A 618 -16.47 39.68 19.74
N TYR A 619 -15.64 38.75 19.26
CA TYR A 619 -14.23 38.65 19.61
C TYR A 619 -13.35 38.79 18.38
N THR A 620 -12.34 39.66 18.45
CA THR A 620 -11.39 39.88 17.36
C THR A 620 -10.03 39.26 17.71
N LEU A 621 -9.44 38.55 16.75
CA LEU A 621 -8.09 37.99 16.81
C LEU A 621 -7.43 38.16 15.45
N ALA A 622 -6.26 38.80 15.41
CA ALA A 622 -5.45 38.96 14.20
C ALA A 622 -6.26 39.45 12.96
N GLY A 623 -7.19 40.39 13.17
CA GLY A 623 -8.03 40.96 12.10
C GLY A 623 -9.24 40.11 11.69
N THR A 624 -9.45 38.94 12.28
CA THR A 624 -10.67 38.13 12.11
C THR A 624 -11.60 38.30 13.31
N SER A 625 -12.91 38.34 13.07
CA SER A 625 -13.92 38.44 14.13
C SER A 625 -14.83 37.22 14.13
N ILE A 626 -15.12 36.71 15.33
CA ILE A 626 -16.14 35.67 15.54
C ILE A 626 -17.17 36.20 16.54
N THR A 627 -18.42 35.78 16.38
CA THR A 627 -19.49 36.07 17.33
C THR A 627 -19.88 34.78 18.03
N CYS A 628 -19.79 34.77 19.36
CA CYS A 628 -20.24 33.66 20.19
C CYS A 628 -21.58 34.01 20.81
N SER A 629 -22.50 33.05 20.80
CA SER A 629 -23.85 33.22 21.34
C SER A 629 -24.04 32.36 22.60
N SER A 630 -24.80 32.86 23.56
CA SER A 630 -25.33 32.01 24.63
C SER A 630 -26.62 31.29 24.22
N ASP A 631 -27.05 30.32 25.02
CA ASP A 631 -28.42 29.81 24.97
C ASP A 631 -29.41 30.93 25.29
N TYR A 632 -30.66 30.77 24.85
CA TYR A 632 -31.73 31.69 25.27
C TYR A 632 -32.03 31.54 26.76
N SER A 633 -32.30 32.68 27.40
CA SER A 633 -32.78 32.75 28.77
C SER A 633 -34.05 31.93 28.98
N VAL A 634 -34.32 31.60 30.25
CA VAL A 634 -35.65 31.14 30.65
C VAL A 634 -36.68 32.18 30.19
N PRO A 635 -37.82 31.77 29.59
CA PRO A 635 -38.81 32.73 29.11
C PRO A 635 -39.45 33.53 30.26
N LYS A 636 -39.47 34.86 30.12
CA LYS A 636 -40.13 35.80 31.01
C LYS A 636 -41.54 36.12 30.47
N PRO A 637 -42.62 35.79 31.19
CA PRO A 637 -43.95 36.24 30.80
C PRO A 637 -44.07 37.76 30.95
N PHE A 638 -44.64 38.40 29.94
CA PHE A 638 -45.02 39.80 29.95
C PHE A 638 -46.52 39.93 29.62
N THR A 639 -47.23 40.76 30.39
CA THR A 639 -48.63 41.07 30.16
C THR A 639 -48.74 42.55 29.81
N PHE A 640 -49.21 42.84 28.60
CA PHE A 640 -49.42 44.20 28.13
C PHE A 640 -50.70 44.79 28.74
N ASP A 641 -50.56 45.88 29.49
CA ASP A 641 -51.68 46.61 30.09
C ASP A 641 -52.09 47.81 29.23
N ARG A 642 -53.28 47.70 28.60
CA ARG A 642 -53.86 48.74 27.74
C ARG A 642 -54.41 49.94 28.52
N SER A 643 -54.63 49.82 29.83
CA SER A 643 -55.28 50.87 30.63
C SER A 643 -54.43 52.14 30.78
N ASN A 644 -53.11 52.03 30.61
CA ASN A 644 -52.17 53.14 30.70
C ASN A 644 -52.26 54.13 29.52
N GLY A 645 -53.00 53.79 28.46
CA GLY A 645 -53.33 54.68 27.35
C GLY A 645 -52.10 55.31 26.69
N GLY A 646 -51.00 54.55 26.55
CA GLY A 646 -49.82 54.96 25.79
C GLY A 646 -48.72 55.71 26.56
N LEU A 647 -49.00 56.23 27.77
CA LEU A 647 -48.03 56.89 28.66
C LEU A 647 -48.07 56.28 30.06
N SER A 648 -46.96 55.68 30.49
CA SER A 648 -46.79 55.16 31.85
C SER A 648 -45.87 56.05 32.67
N ILE A 649 -46.25 56.31 33.92
CA ILE A 649 -45.46 57.09 34.88
C ILE A 649 -45.43 56.33 36.21
N TYR A 650 -44.23 55.97 36.67
CA TYR A 650 -44.06 55.13 37.84
C TYR A 650 -42.73 55.40 38.59
N PRO A 651 -42.65 55.14 39.91
CA PRO A 651 -43.76 54.81 40.78
C PRO A 651 -44.71 56.01 40.92
N ASN A 652 -46.00 55.74 41.09
CA ASN A 652 -47.01 56.76 41.28
C ASN A 652 -48.07 56.24 42.25
N PRO A 653 -48.12 56.71 43.52
CA PRO A 653 -47.34 57.83 44.07
C PRO A 653 -45.82 57.60 44.16
N SER A 654 -45.03 58.67 44.05
CA SER A 654 -43.56 58.65 44.24
C SER A 654 -43.17 59.30 45.56
N ALA A 655 -42.41 58.57 46.38
CA ALA A 655 -41.90 59.06 47.67
C ALA A 655 -40.58 59.82 47.56
N SER A 656 -39.73 59.49 46.57
CA SER A 656 -38.45 60.17 46.36
C SER A 656 -38.55 61.45 45.53
N GLY A 657 -39.68 61.65 44.83
CA GLY A 657 -39.79 62.68 43.80
C GLY A 657 -39.12 62.28 42.48
N ILE A 658 -38.57 61.08 42.36
CA ILE A 658 -38.03 60.56 41.10
C ILE A 658 -39.10 59.67 40.45
N VAL A 659 -39.43 59.93 39.19
CA VAL A 659 -40.36 59.11 38.40
C VAL A 659 -39.77 58.73 37.05
N ALA A 660 -40.13 57.55 36.58
CA ALA A 660 -39.82 57.06 35.25
C ALA A 660 -41.00 57.28 34.33
N ILE A 661 -40.71 57.65 33.10
CA ILE A 661 -41.69 57.83 32.03
C ILE A 661 -41.36 56.86 30.90
N GLU A 662 -42.38 56.15 30.42
CA GLU A 662 -42.31 55.28 29.25
C GLU A 662 -43.52 55.49 28.34
N THR A 663 -43.28 55.44 27.03
CA THR A 663 -44.32 55.52 26.00
C THR A 663 -44.38 54.24 25.17
N ILE A 664 -45.59 53.91 24.71
CA ILE A 664 -45.80 52.73 23.86
C ILE A 664 -45.16 52.87 22.48
N GLU A 665 -45.05 54.10 21.96
CA GLU A 665 -44.43 54.43 20.67
C GLU A 665 -43.06 55.10 20.88
N ASP A 666 -42.22 55.07 19.84
CA ASP A 666 -40.95 55.80 19.82
C ASP A 666 -41.23 57.24 19.38
N LEU A 667 -41.09 58.20 20.30
CA LEU A 667 -41.45 59.59 20.02
C LEU A 667 -40.21 60.43 19.72
N LYS A 668 -40.16 61.07 18.54
CA LYS A 668 -39.09 62.01 18.18
C LYS A 668 -39.39 63.39 18.73
N ASN A 669 -38.36 64.09 19.20
CA ASN A 669 -38.45 65.47 19.72
C ASN A 669 -39.59 65.63 20.75
N ALA A 670 -39.68 64.73 21.73
CA ALA A 670 -40.74 64.71 22.71
C ALA A 670 -40.49 65.77 23.80
N ASP A 671 -41.45 66.67 24.01
CA ASP A 671 -41.47 67.62 25.12
C ASP A 671 -42.12 66.97 26.34
N ILE A 672 -41.38 66.86 27.43
CA ILE A 672 -41.84 66.37 28.72
C ILE A 672 -41.97 67.56 29.65
N SER A 673 -43.20 67.91 30.03
CA SER A 673 -43.49 69.06 30.88
C SER A 673 -44.25 68.65 32.14
N VAL A 674 -43.93 69.29 33.28
CA VAL A 674 -44.60 69.08 34.57
C VAL A 674 -45.41 70.33 34.90
N PHE A 675 -46.67 70.16 35.29
CA PHE A 675 -47.60 71.24 35.64
C PHE A 675 -48.19 71.04 37.04
N THR A 676 -48.55 72.15 37.70
CA THR A 676 -49.50 72.13 38.83
C THR A 676 -50.90 71.74 38.34
N LEU A 677 -51.81 71.36 39.25
CA LEU A 677 -53.23 71.16 38.91
C LEU A 677 -53.92 72.43 38.40
N SER A 678 -53.39 73.62 38.71
CA SER A 678 -53.86 74.90 38.17
C SER A 678 -53.29 75.24 36.78
N GLY A 679 -52.44 74.38 36.21
CA GLY A 679 -51.89 74.54 34.86
C GLY A 679 -50.59 75.36 34.78
N GLN A 680 -49.96 75.71 35.91
CA GLN A 680 -48.65 76.37 35.91
C GLN A 680 -47.56 75.37 35.55
N GLN A 681 -46.78 75.66 34.50
CA GLN A 681 -45.63 74.83 34.12
C GLN A 681 -44.47 75.04 35.09
N LEU A 682 -43.99 73.94 35.65
CA LEU A 682 -42.92 73.91 36.66
C LEU A 682 -41.59 73.44 36.06
N PHE A 683 -41.66 72.54 35.08
CA PHE A 683 -40.50 71.94 34.44
C PHE A 683 -40.84 71.64 32.97
N THR A 684 -39.84 71.73 32.09
CA THR A 684 -39.93 71.20 30.74
C THR A 684 -38.57 70.72 30.27
N SER A 685 -38.53 69.62 29.54
CA SER A 685 -37.33 69.08 28.91
C SER A 685 -37.69 68.47 27.57
N GLN A 686 -36.84 68.68 26.57
CA GLN A 686 -37.01 68.09 25.25
C GLN A 686 -36.11 66.86 25.12
N VAL A 687 -36.70 65.74 24.73
CA VAL A 687 -36.01 64.46 24.50
C VAL A 687 -35.98 64.19 22.98
N PRO A 688 -34.82 64.22 22.32
CA PRO A 688 -34.73 64.03 20.87
C PRO A 688 -35.34 62.72 20.37
N LEU A 689 -35.26 61.66 21.18
CA LEU A 689 -35.93 60.38 20.93
C LEU A 689 -36.30 59.71 22.26
N LEU A 690 -37.60 59.67 22.55
CA LEU A 690 -38.17 58.95 23.69
C LEU A 690 -38.57 57.54 23.23
N ASN A 691 -37.60 56.65 23.19
CA ASN A 691 -37.78 55.23 22.84
C ASN A 691 -37.42 54.27 23.99
N THR A 692 -36.75 54.77 25.02
CA THR A 692 -36.41 54.06 26.25
C THR A 692 -36.98 54.81 27.46
N ARG A 693 -36.97 54.15 28.61
CA ARG A 693 -37.32 54.75 29.91
C ARG A 693 -36.54 56.04 30.15
N GLN A 694 -37.24 57.13 30.44
CA GLN A 694 -36.64 58.40 30.87
C GLN A 694 -36.92 58.66 32.34
N ILE A 695 -35.90 59.11 33.08
CA ILE A 695 -36.04 59.48 34.47
C ILE A 695 -36.28 60.99 34.55
N ILE A 696 -37.36 61.38 35.22
CA ILE A 696 -37.67 62.76 35.55
C ILE A 696 -37.53 62.94 37.06
N ASP A 697 -36.66 63.87 37.44
CA ASP A 697 -36.46 64.26 38.82
C ASP A 697 -37.35 65.47 39.17
N VAL A 698 -38.36 65.24 39.99
CA VAL A 698 -39.24 66.26 40.58
C VAL A 698 -39.09 66.32 42.11
N SER A 699 -37.94 65.89 42.63
CA SER A 699 -37.59 66.00 44.06
C SER A 699 -37.46 67.44 44.57
N GLY A 700 -37.51 68.44 43.69
CA GLY A 700 -37.66 69.85 44.07
C GLY A 700 -39.10 70.27 44.41
N LEU A 701 -40.11 69.47 44.06
CA LEU A 701 -41.52 69.84 44.21
C LEU A 701 -42.10 69.42 45.57
N ALA A 702 -42.98 70.26 46.15
CA ALA A 702 -43.67 69.98 47.41
C ALA A 702 -44.58 68.73 47.30
N GLN A 703 -44.91 68.10 48.43
CA GLN A 703 -45.88 67.01 48.48
C GLN A 703 -47.22 67.47 47.87
N GLY A 704 -47.76 66.69 46.94
CA GLY A 704 -48.94 67.11 46.20
C GLY A 704 -49.15 66.37 44.89
N VAL A 705 -50.15 66.82 44.15
CA VAL A 705 -50.57 66.23 42.88
C VAL A 705 -50.14 67.14 41.74
N TYR A 706 -49.49 66.57 40.74
CA TYR A 706 -49.00 67.26 39.54
C TYR A 706 -49.46 66.53 38.28
N LEU A 707 -49.32 67.20 37.13
CA LEU A 707 -49.57 66.61 35.82
C LEU A 707 -48.26 66.57 35.04
N ILE A 708 -47.89 65.39 34.56
CA ILE A 708 -46.80 65.24 33.60
C ILE A 708 -47.43 65.04 32.24
N ARG A 709 -47.05 65.89 31.28
CA ARG A 709 -47.49 65.85 29.89
C ARG A 709 -46.31 65.48 29.00
N VAL A 710 -46.52 64.51 28.13
CA VAL A 710 -45.58 64.20 27.05
C VAL A 710 -46.22 64.60 25.73
N ARG A 711 -45.56 65.48 24.99
CA ARG A 711 -46.02 66.00 23.70
C ARG A 711 -44.99 65.75 22.60
N SER A 712 -45.42 65.16 21.50
CA SER A 712 -44.67 65.00 20.26
C SER A 712 -45.67 65.06 19.09
N ALA A 713 -45.19 65.03 17.86
CA ALA A 713 -46.05 64.98 16.68
C ALA A 713 -46.94 63.72 16.74
N GLY A 714 -48.26 63.91 16.87
CA GLY A 714 -49.24 62.81 16.96
C GLY A 714 -49.40 62.18 18.34
N PHE A 715 -48.65 62.63 19.37
CA PHE A 715 -48.72 62.10 20.73
C PHE A 715 -48.82 63.25 21.73
N ASP A 716 -49.92 63.32 22.48
CA ASP A 716 -50.14 64.39 23.46
C ASP A 716 -50.95 63.86 24.64
N ILE A 717 -50.25 63.39 25.67
CA ILE A 717 -50.87 62.69 26.79
C ILE A 717 -50.38 63.28 28.11
N SER A 718 -51.34 63.62 28.97
CA SER A 718 -51.09 64.03 30.35
C SER A 718 -51.49 62.92 31.31
N ARG A 719 -50.65 62.69 32.33
CA ARG A 719 -50.91 61.76 33.42
C ARG A 719 -50.66 62.45 34.75
N ARG A 720 -51.55 62.16 35.70
CA ARG A 720 -51.44 62.63 37.08
C ARG A 720 -50.30 61.89 37.77
N VAL A 721 -49.39 62.61 38.41
CA VAL A 721 -48.35 62.06 39.28
C VAL A 721 -48.56 62.60 40.70
N ILE A 722 -48.44 61.74 41.70
CA ILE A 722 -48.60 62.11 43.11
C ILE A 722 -47.22 62.02 43.76
N ILE A 723 -46.75 63.12 44.34
CA ILE A 723 -45.53 63.14 45.17
C ILE A 723 -45.96 63.01 46.62
N ASN A 724 -45.56 61.91 47.26
CA ASN A 724 -45.98 61.55 48.61
C ASN A 724 -44.77 61.08 49.42
N ARG A 725 -44.06 62.04 50.02
CA ARG A 725 -42.80 61.82 50.76
C ARG A 725 -43.04 61.26 52.15
#